data_AF-A0A942HTX6-F1
#
_entry.id   AF-A0A942HTX6-F1
#
_cell.length_a   1.000
_cell.length_b   1.000
_cell.length_c   1.000
_cell.angle_alpha   90.00
_cell.angle_beta   90.00
_cell.angle_gamma   90.00
#
_symmetry.space_group_name_H-M   'P 1'
#
loop_
_entity.id
_entity.type
_entity.pdbx_description
1 polymer ?
#
loop_
_entity_poly.entity_id
_entity_poly.type
_entity_poly.pdbx_seq_one_letter_code
_entity_poly.pdbx_strand_id
1 'polypeptide(L)'
;MPLLDAPDSAKKVTQNDDALSLVKLSGQAFLHAAIQSPMEGVTQLVNKVADREVLPCPKLIDVPDPVQFGSKAWVAETVGSGLGMVAPFLLTEKASGAMLNKAGLLPEQAVMSGNLGAVNLTGAGVAEASNIGSAIKFATPAARMAVSGALFGFVMTPSLDPSRDFWEQRGVSAASSAITFGAMGLASRGITAGVESQMKVSLADSAMQSSVQGIGIRIGANAIGGAVGGVASAESNSLLSGKGLATQEEVLKSVASFMVTGAGLDAAHIAMNRGGELLAARNNGELVARNDAKNLENGDRVAPKLTAEEQQMLDKIQRAHFEYFKQESDPVTGLTKDRSTDTSPASIAAVGFSLTAHPVAVSRGWLSREEATDYTLKVLKNLSESKQGPEATGTSGDHGFFYHFLDPKTGLRQGENELSTVDTALLMGGVLFAKNFYDGNNAKETQIRELADNLYKRVDWPWALNSEGRLSMGWTPEHGFISSDWQAYNEAQILLLLAMGSPTHPLPASAWDKFMSTSKVVEMNGQKSLEFGPLFGHQYTQVWMDYRGINDATNQKLGFDYFENSRRAAIAQHAYAVANPMGWKGYSALDWGLTASDGPGDVVKNIDGKPVEFKSYNARGFPNAPDDGTIAPTAAASSLPFVPELVLPTLKHWTNDRPEIVGPLGFQDAFNPTFDATKPSGWVDKETLGIDQGPILLMTENFRTGMVWNQMKGDPYLTEALKKAGFK
;
A
#
# COMPACT_ATOMS: atom_id res chain seq x y z
N MET A 1 48.00 -46.56 -3.71
CA MET A 1 47.69 -47.92 -4.23
C MET A 1 48.44 -48.94 -3.41
N PRO A 2 47.91 -50.14 -3.09
CA PRO A 2 46.71 -50.85 -3.64
C PRO A 2 45.56 -50.97 -2.59
N LEU A 3 44.25 -50.87 -2.95
CA LEU A 3 43.32 -51.87 -3.54
C LEU A 3 43.09 -53.14 -2.68
N LEU A 4 41.85 -53.31 -2.19
CA LEU A 4 41.07 -54.54 -1.87
C LEU A 4 39.71 -54.05 -1.32
N ASP A 5 38.69 -53.83 -2.15
CA ASP A 5 37.66 -54.76 -2.65
C ASP A 5 36.32 -54.59 -1.91
N ALA A 6 35.33 -54.09 -2.65
CA ALA A 6 33.95 -53.91 -2.25
C ALA A 6 33.15 -55.22 -2.36
N PRO A 7 32.13 -55.45 -1.53
CA PRO A 7 30.96 -56.20 -1.93
C PRO A 7 29.93 -55.25 -2.54
N ASP A 8 29.69 -55.48 -3.82
CA ASP A 8 28.63 -54.92 -4.63
C ASP A 8 27.25 -55.25 -4.04
N SER A 9 26.55 -54.24 -3.54
CA SER A 9 25.08 -54.22 -3.53
C SER A 9 24.55 -52.79 -3.45
N ALA A 10 25.04 -51.92 -4.34
CA ALA A 10 24.31 -50.70 -4.67
C ALA A 10 23.07 -51.11 -5.47
N LYS A 11 21.95 -51.37 -4.78
CA LYS A 11 20.65 -51.14 -5.39
C LYS A 11 20.60 -49.64 -5.72
N LYS A 12 20.98 -49.27 -6.94
CA LYS A 12 20.57 -48.00 -7.55
C LYS A 12 19.06 -48.01 -7.63
N VAL A 13 18.40 -47.55 -6.56
CA VAL A 13 17.01 -47.12 -6.64
C VAL A 13 17.05 -45.82 -7.42
N THR A 14 16.69 -45.88 -8.70
CA THR A 14 16.31 -44.69 -9.45
C THR A 14 15.08 -44.12 -8.75
N GLN A 15 15.28 -43.18 -7.81
CA GLN A 15 14.19 -42.39 -7.26
C GLN A 15 13.61 -41.57 -8.41
N ASN A 16 12.33 -41.76 -8.68
CA ASN A 16 11.59 -41.06 -9.72
C ASN A 16 11.54 -39.57 -9.33
N ASP A 17 12.19 -38.69 -10.08
CA ASP A 17 12.21 -37.22 -9.89
C ASP A 17 10.86 -36.55 -10.25
N ASP A 18 9.73 -37.23 -10.02
CA ASP A 18 8.41 -36.61 -10.20
C ASP A 18 8.09 -35.68 -9.02
N ALA A 19 7.29 -34.65 -9.27
CA ALA A 19 7.01 -33.62 -8.27
C ALA A 19 6.34 -34.18 -7.00
N LEU A 20 5.63 -35.31 -7.11
CA LEU A 20 4.90 -35.91 -6.00
C LEU A 20 5.84 -36.66 -5.05
N SER A 21 6.87 -37.32 -5.56
CA SER A 21 7.90 -37.99 -4.75
C SER A 21 8.73 -36.98 -3.96
N LEU A 22 9.09 -35.85 -4.57
CA LEU A 22 9.85 -34.76 -3.93
C LEU A 22 9.03 -34.10 -2.81
N VAL A 23 7.73 -33.88 -3.01
CA VAL A 23 6.83 -33.35 -1.97
C VAL A 23 6.69 -34.33 -0.80
N LYS A 24 6.56 -35.63 -1.07
CA LYS A 24 6.50 -36.66 -0.02
C LYS A 24 7.80 -36.72 0.79
N LEU A 25 8.94 -36.69 0.12
CA LEU A 25 10.25 -36.67 0.78
C LEU A 25 10.42 -35.43 1.66
N SER A 26 10.05 -34.24 1.14
CA SER A 26 10.09 -32.99 1.92
C SER A 26 9.16 -33.04 3.13
N GLY A 27 7.95 -33.57 2.97
CA GLY A 27 6.99 -33.75 4.06
C GLY A 27 7.45 -34.74 5.13
N GLN A 28 8.09 -35.85 4.73
CA GLN A 28 8.67 -36.82 5.65
C GLN A 28 9.84 -36.20 6.43
N ALA A 29 10.74 -35.51 5.74
CA ALA A 29 11.87 -34.80 6.35
C ALA A 29 11.41 -33.72 7.33
N PHE A 30 10.35 -32.96 6.98
CA PHE A 30 9.70 -31.99 7.86
C PHE A 30 9.18 -32.66 9.13
N LEU A 31 8.38 -33.72 9.01
CA LEU A 31 7.78 -34.39 10.17
C LEU A 31 8.87 -35.00 11.06
N HIS A 32 9.90 -35.61 10.47
CA HIS A 32 11.02 -36.18 11.21
C HIS A 32 11.75 -35.11 12.03
N ALA A 33 12.08 -33.98 11.42
CA ALA A 33 12.78 -32.87 12.09
C ALA A 33 11.90 -32.12 13.11
N ALA A 34 10.59 -32.02 12.86
CA ALA A 34 9.65 -31.32 13.75
C ALA A 34 9.25 -32.14 14.98
N ILE A 35 9.22 -33.47 14.87
CA ILE A 35 8.60 -34.36 15.85
C ILE A 35 9.58 -35.45 16.31
N GLN A 36 10.06 -36.30 15.39
CA GLN A 36 10.84 -37.49 15.75
C GLN A 36 12.19 -37.12 16.39
N SER A 37 12.99 -36.25 15.75
CA SER A 37 14.32 -35.88 16.25
C SER A 37 14.29 -35.16 17.61
N PRO A 38 13.41 -34.16 17.85
CA PRO A 38 13.28 -33.54 19.16
C PRO A 38 12.84 -34.52 20.25
N MET A 39 11.90 -35.43 19.94
CA MET A 39 11.45 -36.47 20.87
C MET A 39 12.60 -37.41 21.25
N GLU A 40 13.40 -37.85 20.28
CA GLU A 40 14.60 -38.66 20.54
C GLU A 40 15.62 -37.90 21.37
N GLY A 41 15.88 -36.63 21.04
CA GLY A 41 16.78 -35.75 21.78
C GLY A 41 16.40 -35.64 23.26
N VAL A 42 15.12 -35.35 23.55
CA VAL A 42 14.61 -35.20 24.91
C VAL A 42 14.60 -36.54 25.65
N THR A 43 14.12 -37.62 25.02
CA THR A 43 14.04 -38.94 25.66
C THR A 43 15.43 -39.47 26.02
N GLN A 44 16.40 -39.36 25.12
CA GLN A 44 17.79 -39.73 25.40
C GLN A 44 18.35 -38.96 26.60
N LEU A 45 18.11 -37.64 26.66
CA LEU A 45 18.57 -36.81 27.77
C LEU A 45 17.93 -37.21 29.10
N VAL A 46 16.61 -37.40 29.12
CA VAL A 46 15.87 -37.80 30.33
C VAL A 46 16.32 -39.17 30.83
N ASN A 47 16.43 -40.16 29.94
CA ASN A 47 16.84 -41.51 30.32
C ASN A 47 18.30 -41.55 30.80
N LYS A 48 19.18 -40.75 30.19
CA LYS A 48 20.58 -40.65 30.63
C LYS A 48 20.71 -39.96 31.99
N VAL A 49 19.97 -38.87 32.24
CA VAL A 49 19.96 -38.18 33.54
C VAL A 49 19.38 -39.07 34.64
N ALA A 50 18.37 -39.86 34.32
CA ALA A 50 17.74 -40.77 35.29
C ALA A 50 18.52 -42.08 35.51
N ASP A 51 19.56 -42.33 34.71
CA ASP A 51 20.34 -43.57 34.66
C ASP A 51 19.47 -44.85 34.56
N ARG A 52 18.31 -44.71 33.91
CA ARG A 52 17.31 -45.76 33.66
C ARG A 52 16.35 -45.33 32.57
N GLU A 53 15.67 -46.29 31.95
CA GLU A 53 14.60 -45.97 31.01
C GLU A 53 13.37 -45.43 31.77
N VAL A 54 13.10 -44.13 31.61
CA VAL A 54 11.96 -43.42 32.21
C VAL A 54 10.92 -43.06 31.17
N LEU A 55 11.37 -42.68 29.96
CA LEU A 55 10.52 -42.36 28.83
C LEU A 55 10.80 -43.33 27.67
N PRO A 56 9.78 -44.01 27.13
CA PRO A 56 9.93 -44.71 25.86
C PRO A 56 10.05 -43.68 24.72
N CYS A 57 10.85 -43.98 23.70
CA CYS A 57 10.87 -43.19 22.45
C CYS A 57 10.27 -44.04 21.32
N PRO A 58 8.96 -43.95 21.04
CA PRO A 58 8.39 -44.68 19.92
C PRO A 58 8.92 -44.11 18.60
N LYS A 59 9.26 -45.00 17.66
CA LYS A 59 9.64 -44.62 16.30
C LYS A 59 8.37 -44.33 15.50
N LEU A 60 7.98 -43.06 15.43
CA LEU A 60 6.73 -42.61 14.80
C LEU A 60 6.93 -42.26 13.33
N ILE A 61 8.10 -41.71 13.00
CA ILE A 61 8.45 -41.27 11.64
C ILE A 61 9.84 -41.81 11.32
N ASP A 62 9.99 -42.45 10.16
CA ASP A 62 11.28 -42.97 9.72
C ASP A 62 12.21 -41.85 9.24
N VAL A 63 13.51 -42.00 9.55
CA VAL A 63 14.59 -41.17 8.99
C VAL A 63 14.52 -41.27 7.45
N PRO A 64 14.55 -40.14 6.73
CA PRO A 64 14.62 -40.14 5.27
C PRO A 64 15.81 -40.97 4.75
N ASP A 65 15.63 -41.64 3.61
CA ASP A 65 16.71 -42.38 2.96
C ASP A 65 17.84 -41.43 2.51
N PRO A 66 19.13 -41.86 2.57
CA PRO A 66 20.23 -41.01 2.13
C PRO A 66 20.11 -40.59 0.66
N VAL A 67 20.13 -39.28 0.43
CA VAL A 67 20.05 -38.68 -0.92
C VAL A 67 21.40 -38.14 -1.39
N GLN A 68 21.59 -38.07 -2.71
CA GLN A 68 22.80 -37.52 -3.31
C GLN A 68 22.83 -35.99 -3.16
N PHE A 69 23.89 -35.45 -2.54
CA PHE A 69 24.12 -34.01 -2.40
C PHE A 69 24.00 -33.26 -3.74
N GLY A 70 23.27 -32.15 -3.76
CA GLY A 70 23.02 -31.34 -4.95
C GLY A 70 21.90 -31.83 -5.87
N SER A 71 21.29 -33.00 -5.59
CA SER A 71 20.12 -33.49 -6.33
C SER A 71 18.83 -32.74 -5.95
N LYS A 72 17.77 -32.89 -6.76
CA LYS A 72 16.43 -32.34 -6.43
C LYS A 72 15.86 -32.96 -5.16
N ALA A 73 16.10 -34.26 -4.93
CA ALA A 73 15.72 -34.95 -3.72
C ALA A 73 16.43 -34.37 -2.48
N TRP A 74 17.73 -34.08 -2.60
CA TRP A 74 18.49 -33.39 -1.55
C TRP A 74 17.97 -31.99 -1.23
N VAL A 75 17.60 -31.21 -2.24
CA VAL A 75 16.96 -29.90 -2.02
C VAL A 75 15.64 -30.05 -1.28
N ALA A 76 14.79 -30.99 -1.70
CA ALA A 76 13.49 -31.24 -1.10
C ALA A 76 13.59 -31.69 0.37
N GLU A 77 14.51 -32.60 0.68
CA GLU A 77 14.78 -33.05 2.05
C GLU A 77 15.33 -31.91 2.93
N THR A 78 16.28 -31.13 2.40
CA THR A 78 16.92 -30.02 3.12
C THR A 78 15.91 -28.93 3.49
N VAL A 79 15.03 -28.55 2.56
CA VAL A 79 13.94 -27.58 2.83
C VAL A 79 12.96 -28.14 3.86
N GLY A 80 12.56 -29.41 3.72
CA GLY A 80 11.64 -30.06 4.65
C GLY A 80 12.18 -30.07 6.08
N SER A 81 13.40 -30.59 6.26
CA SER A 81 14.09 -30.61 7.56
C SER A 81 14.28 -29.21 8.15
N GLY A 82 14.69 -28.25 7.32
CA GLY A 82 14.88 -26.85 7.74
C GLY A 82 13.61 -26.20 8.27
N LEU A 83 12.49 -26.37 7.57
CA LEU A 83 11.16 -25.90 8.01
C LEU A 83 10.68 -26.62 9.27
N GLY A 84 10.93 -27.93 9.37
CA GLY A 84 10.52 -28.75 10.52
C GLY A 84 11.18 -28.32 11.82
N MET A 85 12.43 -27.86 11.78
CA MET A 85 13.18 -27.40 12.97
C MET A 85 12.68 -26.08 13.56
N VAL A 86 11.89 -25.28 12.82
CA VAL A 86 11.47 -23.94 13.26
C VAL A 86 10.62 -23.99 14.53
N ALA A 87 9.59 -24.84 14.57
CA ALA A 87 8.68 -24.89 15.72
C ALA A 87 9.38 -25.39 17.01
N PRO A 88 10.15 -26.49 16.98
CA PRO A 88 11.00 -26.89 18.11
C PRO A 88 11.98 -25.81 18.57
N PHE A 89 12.60 -25.08 17.64
CA PHE A 89 13.51 -23.98 17.96
C PHE A 89 12.78 -22.82 18.66
N LEU A 90 11.62 -22.38 18.15
CA LEU A 90 10.82 -21.31 18.78
C LEU A 90 10.33 -21.69 20.18
N LEU A 91 10.01 -22.98 20.41
CA LEU A 91 9.69 -23.49 21.74
C LEU A 91 10.89 -23.34 22.69
N THR A 92 12.10 -23.68 22.24
CA THR A 92 13.33 -23.48 23.03
C THR A 92 13.67 -22.00 23.22
N GLU A 93 13.40 -21.15 22.22
CA GLU A 93 13.61 -19.72 22.32
C GLU A 93 12.70 -19.12 23.41
N LYS A 94 11.41 -19.47 23.39
CA LYS A 94 10.44 -19.04 24.41
C LYS A 94 10.82 -19.51 25.82
N ALA A 95 11.27 -20.76 25.95
CA ALA A 95 11.74 -21.31 27.22
C ALA A 95 13.01 -20.59 27.73
N SER A 96 13.98 -20.33 26.84
CA SER A 96 15.22 -19.61 27.17
C SER A 96 14.96 -18.14 27.52
N GLY A 97 14.05 -17.46 26.83
CA GLY A 97 13.65 -16.09 27.12
C GLY A 97 12.98 -15.96 28.50
N ALA A 98 12.14 -16.92 28.88
CA ALA A 98 11.56 -16.99 30.23
C ALA A 98 12.63 -17.21 31.31
N MET A 99 13.65 -18.04 31.03
CA MET A 99 14.77 -18.31 31.94
C MET A 99 15.69 -17.08 32.11
N LEU A 100 16.03 -16.40 31.00
CA LEU A 100 16.87 -15.20 30.99
C LEU A 100 16.18 -14.01 31.67
N ASN A 101 14.86 -13.86 31.49
CA ASN A 101 14.05 -12.88 32.22
C ASN A 101 14.04 -13.17 33.72
N LYS A 102 13.90 -14.45 34.12
CA LYS A 102 13.88 -14.85 35.54
C LYS A 102 15.24 -14.75 36.22
N ALA A 103 16.33 -14.83 35.46
CA ALA A 103 17.71 -14.68 35.94
C ALA A 103 18.20 -13.22 35.98
N GLY A 104 17.39 -12.24 35.57
CA GLY A 104 17.78 -10.82 35.53
C GLY A 104 18.91 -10.52 34.52
N LEU A 105 19.13 -11.40 33.54
CA LEU A 105 20.20 -11.30 32.55
C LEU A 105 19.74 -10.59 31.25
N LEU A 106 18.51 -10.10 31.21
CA LEU A 106 17.99 -9.21 30.17
C LEU A 106 17.83 -7.80 30.77
N PRO A 107 18.53 -6.78 30.25
CA PRO A 107 18.56 -5.48 30.90
C PRO A 107 17.26 -4.71 30.66
N GLU A 108 16.46 -4.54 31.71
CA GLU A 108 15.69 -3.31 31.89
C GLU A 108 16.68 -2.17 32.21
N GLN A 109 16.38 -0.98 31.72
CA GLN A 109 17.21 0.20 31.84
C GLN A 109 17.62 0.49 33.30
N ALA A 110 18.88 0.22 33.69
CA ALA A 110 19.80 1.13 34.42
C ALA A 110 20.86 0.41 35.30
N VAL A 111 22.04 1.06 35.35
CA VAL A 111 23.14 0.98 36.35
C VAL A 111 24.12 -0.21 36.26
N MET A 112 25.32 0.05 35.74
CA MET A 112 26.57 -0.05 36.52
C MET A 112 27.75 0.55 35.74
N SER A 113 28.03 1.82 36.03
CA SER A 113 29.39 2.30 36.24
C SER A 113 30.04 1.46 37.36
N GLY A 114 30.99 0.58 37.04
CA GLY A 114 31.72 -0.16 38.07
C GLY A 114 32.50 -1.37 37.56
N ASN A 115 33.79 -1.16 37.28
CA ASN A 115 34.90 -2.12 37.26
C ASN A 115 34.61 -3.59 36.85
N LEU A 116 34.87 -3.89 35.57
CA LEU A 116 35.49 -5.15 35.16
C LEU A 116 36.88 -4.85 34.59
N GLY A 117 37.82 -4.62 35.50
CA GLY A 117 39.22 -4.91 35.23
C GLY A 117 39.41 -6.43 35.20
N ALA A 118 40.25 -6.89 34.28
CA ALA A 118 40.71 -8.27 34.09
C ALA A 118 39.92 -9.18 33.13
N VAL A 119 39.86 -8.81 31.85
CA VAL A 119 40.19 -9.74 30.75
C VAL A 119 41.06 -8.98 29.76
N ASN A 120 42.34 -9.30 29.74
CA ASN A 120 43.34 -8.67 28.88
C ASN A 120 43.41 -9.47 27.57
N LEU A 121 42.64 -9.07 26.55
CA LEU A 121 42.87 -9.48 25.16
C LEU A 121 43.68 -8.37 24.51
N THR A 122 44.98 -8.61 24.44
CA THR A 122 45.97 -7.67 23.93
C THR A 122 45.79 -7.45 22.43
N GLY A 123 45.50 -6.21 22.02
CA GLY A 123 45.87 -5.72 20.69
C GLY A 123 44.80 -4.98 19.87
N ALA A 124 44.28 -3.86 20.35
CA ALA A 124 43.83 -2.73 19.52
C ALA A 124 43.58 -1.49 20.41
N GLY A 125 44.15 -0.34 20.04
CA GLY A 125 44.16 0.86 20.87
C GLY A 125 42.87 1.67 20.85
N VAL A 126 42.41 2.09 22.04
CA VAL A 126 41.83 3.36 22.53
C VAL A 126 41.12 4.35 21.56
N ALA A 127 40.63 3.94 20.38
CA ALA A 127 39.87 4.80 19.45
C ALA A 127 38.36 4.47 19.37
N GLU A 128 37.83 3.59 20.24
CA GLU A 128 36.49 2.99 20.10
C GLU A 128 35.51 3.28 21.25
N ALA A 129 35.68 4.39 21.97
CA ALA A 129 34.79 4.74 23.09
C ALA A 129 33.41 5.33 22.66
N SER A 130 33.18 5.63 21.37
CA SER A 130 31.88 6.14 20.87
C SER A 130 30.94 5.08 20.28
N ASN A 131 31.36 3.81 20.20
CA ASN A 131 30.60 2.71 19.57
C ASN A 131 29.94 1.71 20.54
N ILE A 132 29.95 1.97 21.85
CA ILE A 132 29.49 1.00 22.85
C ILE A 132 27.94 0.90 22.88
N GLY A 133 27.23 2.00 22.61
CA GLY A 133 25.76 2.01 22.59
C GLY A 133 25.14 1.29 21.37
N SER A 134 25.84 1.29 20.24
CA SER A 134 25.48 0.50 19.05
C SER A 134 25.83 -0.97 19.28
N ALA A 135 27.05 -1.30 19.74
CA ALA A 135 27.48 -2.68 20.00
C ALA A 135 26.56 -3.42 20.99
N ILE A 136 26.06 -2.75 22.05
CA ILE A 136 25.13 -3.35 23.03
C ILE A 136 23.73 -3.62 22.44
N LYS A 137 23.23 -2.74 21.55
CA LYS A 137 21.97 -2.94 20.81
C LYS A 137 22.05 -4.09 19.79
N PHE A 138 23.24 -4.43 19.28
CA PHE A 138 23.48 -5.52 18.33
C PHE A 138 23.87 -6.85 19.00
N ALA A 139 24.53 -6.80 20.16
CA ALA A 139 24.94 -8.00 20.91
C ALA A 139 23.75 -8.74 21.52
N THR A 140 22.67 -8.02 21.90
CA THR A 140 21.55 -8.62 22.64
C THR A 140 20.74 -9.65 21.82
N PRO A 141 20.38 -9.40 20.54
CA PRO A 141 19.68 -10.38 19.71
C PRO A 141 20.57 -11.57 19.31
N ALA A 142 21.83 -11.32 18.94
CA ALA A 142 22.77 -12.37 18.59
C ALA A 142 23.09 -13.28 19.78
N ALA A 143 23.30 -12.71 20.97
CA ALA A 143 23.49 -13.46 22.20
C ALA A 143 22.23 -14.28 22.56
N ARG A 144 21.03 -13.71 22.40
CA ARG A 144 19.78 -14.45 22.60
C ARG A 144 19.67 -15.63 21.65
N MET A 145 19.93 -15.44 20.35
CA MET A 145 19.91 -16.53 19.37
C MET A 145 20.99 -17.59 19.63
N ALA A 146 22.17 -17.18 20.09
CA ALA A 146 23.22 -18.12 20.52
C ALA A 146 22.79 -18.93 21.76
N VAL A 147 22.16 -18.31 22.76
CA VAL A 147 21.67 -19.02 23.96
C VAL A 147 20.53 -19.98 23.62
N SER A 148 19.57 -19.53 22.80
CA SER A 148 18.48 -20.40 22.33
C SER A 148 19.01 -21.54 21.46
N GLY A 149 20.00 -21.27 20.60
CA GLY A 149 20.73 -22.27 19.82
C GLY A 149 21.45 -23.29 20.71
N ALA A 150 22.14 -22.84 21.75
CA ALA A 150 22.81 -23.73 22.70
C ALA A 150 21.82 -24.67 23.39
N LEU A 151 20.69 -24.12 23.86
CA LEU A 151 19.64 -24.90 24.51
C LEU A 151 18.98 -25.89 23.55
N PHE A 152 18.71 -25.46 22.32
CA PHE A 152 18.20 -26.32 21.27
C PHE A 152 19.15 -27.48 20.95
N GLY A 153 20.43 -27.18 20.72
CA GLY A 153 21.47 -28.17 20.44
C GLY A 153 21.67 -29.16 21.59
N PHE A 154 21.59 -28.69 22.84
CA PHE A 154 21.74 -29.52 24.01
C PHE A 154 20.53 -30.45 24.25
N VAL A 155 19.31 -29.91 24.13
CA VAL A 155 18.07 -30.61 24.52
C VAL A 155 17.46 -31.39 23.37
N MET A 156 17.31 -30.74 22.22
CA MET A 156 16.48 -31.24 21.11
C MET A 156 17.28 -32.05 20.07
N THR A 157 18.60 -31.97 20.06
CA THR A 157 19.42 -32.70 19.07
C THR A 157 19.80 -34.08 19.63
N PRO A 158 19.43 -35.20 18.96
CA PRO A 158 19.78 -36.54 19.41
C PRO A 158 21.28 -36.82 19.24
N SER A 159 21.83 -37.64 20.13
CA SER A 159 23.17 -38.21 20.00
C SER A 159 23.11 -39.41 19.06
N LEU A 160 23.89 -39.38 17.99
CA LEU A 160 23.80 -40.34 16.89
C LEU A 160 24.92 -41.39 16.92
N ASP A 161 26.03 -41.14 17.63
CA ASP A 161 27.18 -42.04 17.69
C ASP A 161 27.28 -42.70 19.06
N PRO A 162 26.90 -43.99 19.20
CA PRO A 162 26.98 -44.69 20.48
C PRO A 162 28.42 -44.97 20.95
N SER A 163 29.43 -44.77 20.09
CA SER A 163 30.84 -44.99 20.44
C SER A 163 31.52 -43.80 21.12
N ARG A 164 30.88 -42.62 21.12
CA ARG A 164 31.37 -41.40 21.76
C ARG A 164 30.67 -41.15 23.09
N ASP A 165 31.34 -40.42 23.99
CA ASP A 165 30.71 -40.04 25.26
C ASP A 165 29.45 -39.20 25.01
N PHE A 166 28.40 -39.49 25.78
CA PHE A 166 27.09 -38.85 25.61
C PHE A 166 27.14 -37.35 25.93
N TRP A 167 27.83 -36.98 27.02
CA TRP A 167 27.91 -35.59 27.46
C TRP A 167 28.81 -34.77 26.55
N GLU A 168 29.88 -35.39 26.04
CA GLU A 168 30.72 -34.79 25.00
C GLU A 168 29.90 -34.46 23.74
N GLN A 169 29.12 -35.41 23.23
CA GLN A 169 28.27 -35.20 22.06
C GLN A 169 27.21 -34.10 22.29
N ARG A 170 26.63 -34.02 23.49
CA ARG A 170 25.66 -32.98 23.85
C ARG A 170 26.31 -31.60 23.96
N GLY A 171 27.51 -31.53 24.54
CA GLY A 171 28.32 -30.31 24.61
C GLY A 171 28.69 -29.79 23.21
N VAL A 172 29.11 -30.68 22.32
CA VAL A 172 29.42 -30.34 20.92
C VAL A 172 28.18 -29.84 20.18
N SER A 173 27.03 -30.49 20.35
CA SER A 173 25.76 -30.10 19.70
C SER A 173 25.28 -28.73 20.18
N ALA A 174 25.41 -28.46 21.48
CA ALA A 174 25.09 -27.16 22.07
C ALA A 174 26.02 -26.05 21.55
N ALA A 175 27.34 -26.27 21.59
CA ALA A 175 28.31 -25.29 21.13
C ALA A 175 28.17 -24.99 19.62
N SER A 176 27.99 -26.02 18.79
CA SER A 176 27.78 -25.87 17.35
C SER A 176 26.51 -25.10 17.01
N SER A 177 25.40 -25.43 17.68
CA SER A 177 24.13 -24.74 17.49
C SER A 177 24.19 -23.28 17.96
N ALA A 178 24.85 -23.00 19.10
CA ALA A 178 25.03 -21.64 19.61
C ALA A 178 25.77 -20.75 18.61
N ILE A 179 26.87 -21.26 18.05
CA ILE A 179 27.68 -20.52 17.06
C ILE A 179 26.89 -20.32 15.77
N THR A 180 26.20 -21.36 15.30
CA THR A 180 25.40 -21.32 14.07
C THR A 180 24.26 -20.29 14.17
N PHE A 181 23.42 -20.39 15.20
CA PHE A 181 22.27 -19.47 15.37
C PHE A 181 22.71 -18.06 15.79
N GLY A 182 23.80 -17.93 16.56
CA GLY A 182 24.40 -16.63 16.88
C GLY A 182 24.93 -15.90 15.63
N ALA A 183 25.62 -16.63 14.74
CA ALA A 183 26.10 -16.10 13.46
C ALA A 183 24.95 -15.69 12.52
N MET A 184 23.87 -16.49 12.47
CA MET A 184 22.66 -16.13 11.72
C MET A 184 21.98 -14.88 12.31
N GLY A 185 21.96 -14.74 13.64
CA GLY A 185 21.46 -13.55 14.32
C GLY A 185 22.22 -12.28 13.95
N LEU A 186 23.55 -12.37 13.79
CA LEU A 186 24.40 -11.28 13.30
C LEU A 186 24.17 -10.95 11.81
N ALA A 187 23.92 -11.97 10.97
CA ALA A 187 23.72 -11.80 9.53
C ALA A 187 22.34 -11.21 9.16
N SER A 188 21.30 -11.47 9.97
CA SER A 188 19.91 -11.04 9.69
C SER A 188 19.71 -9.51 9.68
N ARG A 189 20.68 -8.70 10.15
CA ARG A 189 20.62 -7.22 10.15
C ARG A 189 21.95 -6.51 9.86
N GLY A 190 22.64 -6.93 8.79
CA GLY A 190 23.57 -6.06 8.06
C GLY A 190 25.05 -6.10 8.46
N ILE A 191 25.69 -7.26 8.38
CA ILE A 191 27.16 -7.37 8.39
C ILE A 191 27.61 -8.35 7.29
N THR A 192 27.30 -8.04 6.03
CA THR A 192 27.93 -8.74 4.89
C THR A 192 29.31 -8.13 4.61
N ALA A 193 29.46 -6.81 4.75
CA ALA A 193 30.71 -6.10 4.49
C ALA A 193 31.84 -6.36 5.51
N GLY A 194 31.51 -6.63 6.77
CA GLY A 194 32.52 -6.92 7.82
C GLY A 194 33.20 -8.27 7.62
N VAL A 195 32.41 -9.29 7.25
CA VAL A 195 32.86 -10.67 7.08
C VAL A 195 33.76 -10.83 5.84
N GLU A 196 33.42 -10.16 4.73
CA GLU A 196 34.24 -10.13 3.51
C GLU A 196 35.63 -9.50 3.75
N SER A 197 35.71 -8.50 4.64
CA SER A 197 36.97 -7.82 4.96
C SER A 197 37.90 -8.62 5.90
N GLN A 198 37.34 -9.42 6.82
CA GLN A 198 38.14 -10.17 7.79
C GLN A 198 38.54 -11.57 7.32
N MET A 199 37.69 -12.25 6.53
CA MET A 199 37.95 -13.63 6.10
C MET A 199 38.63 -13.74 4.72
N LYS A 200 38.79 -12.63 3.97
CA LYS A 200 39.37 -12.61 2.61
C LYS A 200 38.70 -13.60 1.63
N VAL A 201 37.44 -13.95 1.85
CA VAL A 201 36.63 -14.77 0.95
C VAL A 201 35.55 -13.86 0.35
N SER A 202 35.58 -13.68 -0.97
CA SER A 202 34.48 -13.06 -1.72
C SER A 202 33.33 -14.06 -1.80
N LEU A 203 32.20 -13.77 -1.15
CA LEU A 203 30.99 -14.60 -1.25
C LEU A 203 30.40 -14.62 -2.66
N ALA A 204 30.88 -13.74 -3.56
CA ALA A 204 30.41 -13.63 -4.93
C ALA A 204 31.20 -14.50 -5.94
N ASP A 205 32.41 -14.96 -5.63
CA ASP A 205 33.30 -15.52 -6.67
C ASP A 205 33.77 -16.96 -6.43
N SER A 206 33.34 -17.83 -7.37
CA SER A 206 34.06 -19.00 -7.93
C SER A 206 33.86 -20.43 -7.39
N ALA A 207 32.90 -20.69 -6.49
CA ALA A 207 32.31 -22.05 -6.33
C ALA A 207 30.78 -22.04 -6.09
N MET A 208 30.22 -20.86 -5.80
CA MET A 208 28.81 -20.67 -5.46
C MET A 208 27.91 -20.47 -6.70
N GLN A 209 28.44 -19.90 -7.80
CA GLN A 209 27.66 -19.67 -9.02
C GLN A 209 27.29 -20.95 -9.78
N SER A 210 28.17 -21.96 -9.83
CA SER A 210 27.92 -23.22 -10.56
C SER A 210 26.85 -24.09 -9.88
N SER A 211 26.81 -24.07 -8.54
CA SER A 211 25.84 -24.85 -7.74
C SER A 211 24.45 -24.20 -7.71
N VAL A 212 24.39 -22.86 -7.72
CA VAL A 212 23.12 -22.10 -7.58
C VAL A 212 22.44 -21.83 -8.93
N GLN A 213 23.19 -21.65 -10.03
CA GLN A 213 22.59 -21.48 -11.37
C GLN A 213 21.88 -22.75 -11.87
N GLY A 214 22.26 -23.94 -11.39
CA GLY A 214 21.57 -25.20 -11.74
C GLY A 214 20.22 -25.41 -11.05
N ILE A 215 19.89 -24.63 -10.01
CA ILE A 215 18.78 -24.94 -9.08
C ILE A 215 17.65 -23.88 -9.11
N GLY A 216 17.83 -22.74 -9.80
CA GLY A 216 16.72 -21.83 -10.14
C GLY A 216 16.06 -21.07 -8.97
N ILE A 217 16.80 -20.80 -7.88
CA ILE A 217 16.30 -20.14 -6.68
C ILE A 217 16.68 -18.65 -6.68
N ARG A 218 15.73 -17.74 -6.39
CA ARG A 218 16.01 -16.30 -6.14
C ARG A 218 16.60 -16.11 -4.74
N ILE A 219 17.71 -15.37 -4.63
CA ILE A 219 18.42 -15.15 -3.36
C ILE A 219 17.68 -14.08 -2.54
N GLY A 220 17.12 -14.47 -1.39
CA GLY A 220 16.53 -13.57 -0.38
C GLY A 220 17.42 -13.39 0.86
N ALA A 221 16.97 -12.55 1.81
CA ALA A 221 17.74 -12.20 3.01
C ALA A 221 18.04 -13.42 3.91
N ASN A 222 17.12 -14.39 4.00
CA ASN A 222 17.34 -15.60 4.80
C ASN A 222 18.29 -16.58 4.10
N ALA A 223 18.33 -16.63 2.76
CA ALA A 223 19.34 -17.40 2.03
C ALA A 223 20.77 -16.88 2.29
N ILE A 224 20.95 -15.56 2.36
CA ILE A 224 22.24 -14.92 2.70
C ILE A 224 22.63 -15.19 4.17
N GLY A 225 21.68 -15.07 5.09
CA GLY A 225 21.90 -15.45 6.50
C GLY A 225 22.25 -16.94 6.66
N GLY A 226 21.64 -17.80 5.85
CA GLY A 226 21.95 -19.22 5.74
C GLY A 226 23.41 -19.48 5.31
N ALA A 227 23.93 -18.74 4.33
CA ALA A 227 25.32 -18.89 3.91
C ALA A 227 26.32 -18.64 5.08
N VAL A 228 26.08 -17.57 5.85
CA VAL A 228 26.91 -17.23 7.03
C VAL A 228 26.77 -18.29 8.12
N GLY A 229 25.55 -18.76 8.39
CA GLY A 229 25.31 -19.86 9.32
C GLY A 229 25.99 -21.17 8.90
N GLY A 230 26.02 -21.46 7.60
CA GLY A 230 26.66 -22.65 7.04
C GLY A 230 28.18 -22.65 7.21
N VAL A 231 28.86 -21.52 6.97
CA VAL A 231 30.30 -21.39 7.25
C VAL A 231 30.59 -21.59 8.74
N ALA A 232 29.84 -20.87 9.60
CA ALA A 232 30.01 -20.95 11.04
C ALA A 232 29.77 -22.38 11.58
N SER A 233 28.79 -23.09 11.04
CA SER A 233 28.47 -24.47 11.41
C SER A 233 29.57 -25.45 10.98
N ALA A 234 30.09 -25.32 9.75
CA ALA A 234 31.15 -26.21 9.24
C ALA A 234 32.43 -26.11 10.08
N GLU A 235 32.90 -24.88 10.30
CA GLU A 235 34.11 -24.62 11.07
C GLU A 235 33.97 -25.06 12.53
N SER A 236 32.82 -24.76 13.15
CA SER A 236 32.56 -25.16 14.53
C SER A 236 32.55 -26.67 14.70
N ASN A 237 31.88 -27.40 13.80
CA ASN A 237 31.82 -28.86 13.86
C ASN A 237 33.20 -29.51 13.62
N SER A 238 33.99 -28.96 12.70
CA SER A 238 35.35 -29.47 12.44
C SER A 238 36.29 -29.23 13.63
N LEU A 239 36.25 -28.03 14.21
CA LEU A 239 37.06 -27.67 15.38
C LEU A 239 36.65 -28.47 16.63
N LEU A 240 35.35 -28.55 16.92
CA LEU A 240 34.82 -29.26 18.08
C LEU A 240 34.98 -30.78 17.97
N SER A 241 35.15 -31.32 16.76
CA SER A 241 35.46 -32.74 16.54
C SER A 241 36.97 -33.04 16.50
N GLY A 242 37.83 -32.05 16.78
CA GLY A 242 39.28 -32.21 16.85
C GLY A 242 39.98 -32.33 15.51
N LYS A 243 39.30 -32.01 14.40
CA LYS A 243 39.84 -32.13 13.02
C LYS A 243 40.60 -30.89 12.53
N GLY A 244 40.54 -29.79 13.29
CA GLY A 244 41.07 -28.49 12.85
C GLY A 244 40.03 -27.69 12.05
N LEU A 245 40.48 -26.75 11.22
CA LEU A 245 39.58 -25.99 10.33
C LEU A 245 38.89 -26.92 9.32
N ALA A 246 37.66 -26.57 8.94
CA ALA A 246 36.89 -27.35 7.99
C ALA A 246 37.55 -27.35 6.61
N THR A 247 37.46 -28.48 5.90
CA THR A 247 37.89 -28.53 4.50
C THR A 247 36.97 -27.69 3.61
N GLN A 248 37.46 -27.25 2.45
CA GLN A 248 36.64 -26.49 1.48
C GLN A 248 35.37 -27.26 1.07
N GLU A 249 35.44 -28.58 1.01
CA GLU A 249 34.29 -29.43 0.69
C GLU A 249 33.24 -29.45 1.82
N GLU A 250 33.67 -29.50 3.08
CA GLU A 250 32.79 -29.44 4.25
C GLU A 250 32.11 -28.06 4.37
N VAL A 251 32.85 -26.98 4.14
CA VAL A 251 32.31 -25.61 4.10
C VAL A 251 31.29 -25.47 2.98
N LEU A 252 31.61 -25.93 1.76
CA LEU A 252 30.73 -25.82 0.60
C LEU A 252 29.40 -26.58 0.82
N LYS A 253 29.47 -27.80 1.36
CA LYS A 253 28.27 -28.60 1.65
C LYS A 253 27.39 -27.95 2.70
N SER A 254 27.99 -27.41 3.76
CA SER A 254 27.26 -26.73 4.83
C SER A 254 26.60 -25.44 4.34
N VAL A 255 27.34 -24.59 3.62
CA VAL A 255 26.82 -23.34 3.03
C VAL A 255 25.63 -23.63 2.11
N ALA A 256 25.76 -24.62 1.22
CA ALA A 256 24.67 -24.98 0.30
C ALA A 256 23.40 -25.43 1.05
N SER A 257 23.53 -26.27 2.09
CA SER A 257 22.38 -26.74 2.88
C SER A 257 21.64 -25.60 3.57
N PHE A 258 22.38 -24.68 4.21
CA PHE A 258 21.77 -23.56 4.93
C PHE A 258 21.21 -22.49 4.00
N MET A 259 21.82 -22.25 2.83
CA MET A 259 21.27 -21.36 1.80
C MET A 259 19.95 -21.90 1.24
N VAL A 260 19.88 -23.20 0.95
CA VAL A 260 18.66 -23.88 0.48
C VAL A 260 17.55 -23.80 1.54
N THR A 261 17.90 -24.02 2.80
CA THR A 261 16.98 -23.85 3.94
C THR A 261 16.47 -22.42 4.04
N GLY A 262 17.37 -21.43 3.99
CA GLY A 262 17.02 -20.01 4.03
C GLY A 262 16.12 -19.58 2.88
N ALA A 263 16.37 -20.07 1.67
CA ALA A 263 15.52 -19.80 0.52
C ALA A 263 14.15 -20.50 0.61
N GLY A 264 14.09 -21.71 1.19
CA GLY A 264 12.84 -22.40 1.50
C GLY A 264 11.98 -21.63 2.50
N LEU A 265 12.62 -21.04 3.51
CA LEU A 265 11.98 -20.13 4.48
C LEU A 265 11.50 -18.84 3.83
N ASP A 266 12.29 -18.22 2.94
CA ASP A 266 11.86 -17.06 2.15
C ASP A 266 10.61 -17.39 1.31
N ALA A 267 10.60 -18.55 0.64
CA ALA A 267 9.46 -19.02 -0.15
C ALA A 267 8.23 -19.35 0.73
N ALA A 268 8.41 -19.96 1.90
CA ALA A 268 7.34 -20.25 2.85
C ALA A 268 6.78 -18.97 3.48
N HIS A 269 7.62 -17.98 3.79
CA HIS A 269 7.20 -16.68 4.31
C HIS A 269 6.43 -15.87 3.26
N ILE A 270 6.88 -15.92 1.99
CA ILE A 270 6.13 -15.38 0.84
C ILE A 270 4.80 -16.12 0.66
N ALA A 271 4.77 -17.45 0.77
CA ALA A 271 3.57 -18.27 0.58
C ALA A 271 2.58 -18.17 1.76
N MET A 272 3.03 -17.95 2.99
CA MET A 272 2.17 -17.76 4.17
C MET A 272 1.57 -16.35 4.22
N ASN A 273 2.36 -15.32 3.92
CA ASN A 273 1.85 -13.94 3.82
C ASN A 273 0.94 -13.77 2.60
N ARG A 274 1.36 -14.28 1.43
CA ARG A 274 0.48 -14.30 0.25
C ARG A 274 -0.65 -15.31 0.37
N GLY A 275 -0.58 -16.33 1.23
CA GLY A 275 -1.62 -17.36 1.33
C GLY A 275 -2.92 -16.83 1.92
N GLY A 276 -2.82 -16.05 3.01
CA GLY A 276 -3.96 -15.34 3.60
C GLY A 276 -4.50 -14.24 2.68
N GLU A 277 -3.62 -13.50 2.02
CA GLU A 277 -3.96 -12.38 1.14
C GLU A 277 -4.47 -12.83 -0.23
N LEU A 278 -3.97 -13.93 -0.81
CA LEU A 278 -4.47 -14.53 -2.05
C LEU A 278 -5.74 -15.33 -1.81
N LEU A 279 -5.97 -15.92 -0.63
CA LEU A 279 -7.28 -16.47 -0.28
C LEU A 279 -8.31 -15.35 -0.10
N ALA A 280 -7.93 -14.22 0.50
CA ALA A 280 -8.78 -13.04 0.58
C ALA A 280 -9.00 -12.37 -0.78
N ALA A 281 -7.98 -12.23 -1.62
CA ALA A 281 -8.05 -11.64 -2.96
C ALA A 281 -8.71 -12.58 -3.99
N ARG A 282 -8.58 -13.90 -3.85
CA ARG A 282 -9.32 -14.89 -4.65
C ARG A 282 -10.76 -14.98 -4.18
N ASN A 283 -11.04 -14.95 -2.88
CA ASN A 283 -12.41 -14.91 -2.39
C ASN A 283 -13.09 -13.60 -2.77
N ASN A 284 -12.41 -12.44 -2.65
CA ASN A 284 -12.94 -11.14 -3.07
C ASN A 284 -13.01 -11.03 -4.60
N GLY A 285 -12.03 -11.54 -5.35
CA GLY A 285 -12.06 -11.58 -6.81
C GLY A 285 -13.13 -12.53 -7.36
N GLU A 286 -13.36 -13.68 -6.72
CA GLU A 286 -14.49 -14.58 -7.03
C GLU A 286 -15.83 -14.00 -6.55
N LEU A 287 -15.88 -13.24 -5.43
CA LEU A 287 -17.09 -12.53 -4.98
C LEU A 287 -17.44 -11.39 -5.93
N VAL A 288 -16.46 -10.59 -6.33
CA VAL A 288 -16.55 -9.48 -7.28
C VAL A 288 -16.93 -10.03 -8.65
N ALA A 289 -16.26 -11.06 -9.16
CA ALA A 289 -16.62 -11.69 -10.43
C ALA A 289 -18.02 -12.36 -10.40
N ARG A 290 -18.43 -12.97 -9.29
CA ARG A 290 -19.79 -13.53 -9.13
C ARG A 290 -20.85 -12.43 -9.00
N ASN A 291 -20.54 -11.33 -8.31
CA ASN A 291 -21.43 -10.19 -8.20
C ASN A 291 -21.51 -9.43 -9.53
N ASP A 292 -20.41 -9.28 -10.26
CA ASP A 292 -20.36 -8.66 -11.59
C ASP A 292 -21.13 -9.50 -12.60
N ALA A 293 -20.97 -10.83 -12.61
CA ALA A 293 -21.76 -11.71 -13.47
C ALA A 293 -23.27 -11.63 -13.17
N LYS A 294 -23.66 -11.60 -11.88
CA LYS A 294 -25.07 -11.43 -11.48
C LYS A 294 -25.63 -10.02 -11.72
N ASN A 295 -24.81 -8.99 -11.61
CA ASN A 295 -25.23 -7.60 -11.76
C ASN A 295 -25.30 -7.18 -13.24
N LEU A 296 -24.48 -7.79 -14.10
CA LEU A 296 -24.58 -7.65 -15.56
C LEU A 296 -25.84 -8.32 -16.12
N GLU A 297 -26.32 -9.41 -15.52
CA GLU A 297 -27.57 -10.07 -15.93
C GLU A 297 -28.85 -9.31 -15.53
N ASN A 298 -28.83 -8.49 -14.47
CA ASN A 298 -30.04 -7.92 -13.88
C ASN A 298 -30.31 -6.44 -14.18
N GLY A 299 -29.43 -5.72 -14.87
CA GLY A 299 -29.67 -4.34 -15.34
C GLY A 299 -29.81 -3.25 -14.24
N ASP A 300 -30.09 -3.62 -13.00
CA ASP A 300 -30.20 -2.74 -11.83
C ASP A 300 -29.15 -3.12 -10.79
N ARG A 301 -28.06 -2.35 -10.72
CA ARG A 301 -27.10 -2.43 -9.60
C ARG A 301 -27.75 -1.84 -8.35
N VAL A 302 -28.54 -2.64 -7.63
CA VAL A 302 -29.09 -2.26 -6.32
C VAL A 302 -27.93 -2.09 -5.35
N ALA A 303 -27.76 -0.89 -4.80
CA ALA A 303 -26.73 -0.62 -3.79
C ALA A 303 -26.83 -1.65 -2.64
N PRO A 304 -25.70 -2.19 -2.15
CA PRO A 304 -25.72 -3.18 -1.09
C PRO A 304 -26.44 -2.62 0.15
N LYS A 305 -27.28 -3.45 0.77
CA LYS A 305 -28.00 -3.06 1.98
C LYS A 305 -27.01 -2.89 3.13
N LEU A 306 -26.74 -1.64 3.51
CA LEU A 306 -25.82 -1.30 4.60
C LEU A 306 -26.32 -1.82 5.95
N THR A 307 -25.41 -2.38 6.73
CA THR A 307 -25.62 -2.68 8.15
C THR A 307 -25.81 -1.39 8.96
N ALA A 308 -26.38 -1.50 10.16
CA ALA A 308 -26.53 -0.33 11.04
C ALA A 308 -25.17 0.30 11.42
N GLU A 309 -24.13 -0.53 11.58
CA GLU A 309 -22.77 -0.08 11.85
C GLU A 309 -22.19 0.72 10.67
N GLU A 310 -22.31 0.20 9.44
CA GLU A 310 -21.85 0.91 8.24
C GLU A 310 -22.62 2.21 8.02
N GLN A 311 -23.93 2.23 8.26
CA GLN A 311 -24.72 3.46 8.18
C GLN A 311 -24.21 4.52 9.17
N GLN A 312 -23.96 4.13 10.42
CA GLN A 312 -23.44 5.04 11.44
C GLN A 312 -22.01 5.53 11.11
N MET A 313 -21.16 4.64 10.59
CA MET A 313 -19.81 4.97 10.16
C MET A 313 -19.83 5.99 9.01
N LEU A 314 -20.61 5.71 7.96
CA LEU A 314 -20.76 6.63 6.84
C LEU A 314 -21.36 7.97 7.27
N ASP A 315 -22.35 7.99 8.18
CA ASP A 315 -22.89 9.24 8.72
C ASP A 315 -21.84 10.08 9.44
N LYS A 316 -20.97 9.46 10.25
CA LYS A 316 -19.89 10.16 10.95
C LYS A 316 -18.85 10.71 9.97
N ILE A 317 -18.38 9.88 9.05
CA ILE A 317 -17.39 10.27 8.02
C ILE A 317 -17.97 11.41 7.19
N GLN A 318 -19.15 11.22 6.63
CA GLN A 318 -19.80 12.20 5.76
C GLN A 318 -20.05 13.52 6.50
N ARG A 319 -20.47 13.50 7.78
CA ARG A 319 -20.64 14.72 8.57
C ARG A 319 -19.31 15.45 8.79
N ALA A 320 -18.24 14.73 9.12
CA ALA A 320 -16.92 15.33 9.35
C ALA A 320 -16.40 16.04 8.08
N HIS A 321 -16.57 15.43 6.91
CA HIS A 321 -16.17 16.05 5.63
C HIS A 321 -17.04 17.27 5.29
N PHE A 322 -18.31 17.31 5.72
CA PHE A 322 -19.13 18.52 5.62
C PHE A 322 -18.63 19.66 6.53
N GLU A 323 -18.07 19.34 7.70
CA GLU A 323 -17.51 20.38 8.59
C GLU A 323 -16.36 21.16 7.95
N TYR A 324 -15.59 20.55 7.03
CA TYR A 324 -14.61 21.28 6.21
C TYR A 324 -15.26 22.46 5.49
N PHE A 325 -16.31 22.21 4.69
CA PHE A 325 -16.99 23.25 3.91
C PHE A 325 -17.68 24.30 4.78
N LYS A 326 -18.14 23.90 5.95
CA LYS A 326 -18.76 24.83 6.90
C LYS A 326 -17.73 25.73 7.60
N GLN A 327 -16.57 25.19 7.98
CA GLN A 327 -15.57 25.91 8.78
C GLN A 327 -14.55 26.67 7.92
N GLU A 328 -14.17 26.11 6.78
CA GLU A 328 -13.16 26.69 5.88
C GLU A 328 -13.75 27.62 4.81
N SER A 329 -15.05 27.91 4.87
CA SER A 329 -15.68 28.96 4.06
C SER A 329 -15.65 30.31 4.78
N ASP A 330 -15.21 31.36 4.06
CA ASP A 330 -15.21 32.71 4.61
C ASP A 330 -16.64 33.15 4.99
N PRO A 331 -16.86 33.72 6.18
CA PRO A 331 -18.20 34.05 6.65
C PRO A 331 -18.89 35.16 5.86
N VAL A 332 -18.13 36.01 5.14
CA VAL A 332 -18.63 37.17 4.39
C VAL A 332 -18.86 36.82 2.91
N THR A 333 -17.85 36.25 2.25
CA THR A 333 -17.94 35.91 0.82
C THR A 333 -18.56 34.53 0.60
N GLY A 334 -18.41 33.63 1.57
CA GLY A 334 -18.75 32.21 1.45
C GLY A 334 -17.72 31.40 0.65
N LEU A 335 -16.64 32.00 0.17
CA LEU A 335 -15.61 31.30 -0.60
C LEU A 335 -14.86 30.31 0.30
N THR A 336 -14.77 29.06 -0.14
CA THR A 336 -14.11 27.97 0.58
C THR A 336 -12.62 27.94 0.28
N LYS A 337 -11.81 27.87 1.34
CA LYS A 337 -10.36 27.69 1.25
C LYS A 337 -10.00 26.40 0.51
N ASP A 338 -8.80 26.39 -0.06
CA ASP A 338 -8.21 25.22 -0.69
C ASP A 338 -7.71 24.20 0.33
N ARG A 339 -7.11 24.69 1.42
CA ARG A 339 -6.47 23.90 2.49
C ARG A 339 -6.92 24.38 3.85
N SER A 340 -6.95 23.50 4.85
CA SER A 340 -7.29 23.82 6.24
C SER A 340 -6.17 24.55 6.99
N THR A 341 -5.60 25.59 6.38
CA THR A 341 -4.61 26.48 6.97
C THR A 341 -5.09 27.93 6.97
N ASP A 342 -4.60 28.71 7.94
CA ASP A 342 -5.05 30.10 8.15
C ASP A 342 -4.83 30.99 6.93
N THR A 343 -3.73 30.80 6.21
CA THR A 343 -3.30 31.62 5.06
C THR A 343 -3.68 31.01 3.71
N SER A 344 -4.44 29.93 3.69
CA SER A 344 -4.84 29.28 2.44
C SER A 344 -5.73 30.20 1.61
N PRO A 345 -5.51 30.32 0.28
CA PRO A 345 -6.46 30.98 -0.60
C PRO A 345 -7.77 30.18 -0.71
N ALA A 346 -8.81 30.80 -1.26
CA ALA A 346 -10.00 30.11 -1.70
C ALA A 346 -9.77 29.42 -3.06
N SER A 347 -10.10 28.14 -3.15
CA SER A 347 -10.13 27.40 -4.42
C SER A 347 -11.54 27.46 -5.00
N ILE A 348 -11.65 27.89 -6.25
CA ILE A 348 -12.98 27.97 -6.89
C ILE A 348 -13.57 26.58 -7.17
N ALA A 349 -12.73 25.53 -7.28
CA ALA A 349 -13.18 24.14 -7.32
C ALA A 349 -13.77 23.71 -5.97
N ALA A 350 -13.12 24.04 -4.85
CA ALA A 350 -13.64 23.78 -3.50
C ALA A 350 -14.98 24.51 -3.26
N VAL A 351 -15.14 25.72 -3.79
CA VAL A 351 -16.43 26.45 -3.77
C VAL A 351 -17.52 25.69 -4.54
N GLY A 352 -17.20 25.10 -5.70
CA GLY A 352 -18.10 24.22 -6.44
C GLY A 352 -18.59 23.02 -5.63
N PHE A 353 -17.66 22.33 -4.97
CA PHE A 353 -18.04 21.24 -4.05
C PHE A 353 -18.89 21.75 -2.89
N SER A 354 -18.56 22.91 -2.31
CA SER A 354 -19.30 23.51 -1.20
C SER A 354 -20.76 23.83 -1.53
N LEU A 355 -21.01 24.36 -2.74
CA LEU A 355 -22.37 24.64 -3.25
C LEU A 355 -23.23 23.38 -3.38
N THR A 356 -22.62 22.20 -3.47
CA THR A 356 -23.30 20.90 -3.45
C THR A 356 -23.38 20.32 -2.03
N ALA A 357 -22.33 20.50 -1.23
CA ALA A 357 -22.21 20.02 0.14
C ALA A 357 -23.31 20.55 1.07
N HIS A 358 -23.66 21.83 0.94
CA HIS A 358 -24.68 22.47 1.79
C HIS A 358 -26.09 21.90 1.58
N PRO A 359 -26.59 21.73 0.34
CA PRO A 359 -27.80 20.95 0.10
C PRO A 359 -27.75 19.50 0.61
N VAL A 360 -26.62 18.80 0.47
CA VAL A 360 -26.47 17.45 1.04
C VAL A 360 -26.67 17.49 2.55
N ALA A 361 -26.11 18.48 3.25
CA ALA A 361 -26.33 18.68 4.68
C ALA A 361 -27.82 18.91 5.03
N VAL A 362 -28.61 19.55 4.16
CA VAL A 362 -30.07 19.67 4.35
C VAL A 362 -30.73 18.30 4.32
N SER A 363 -30.43 17.49 3.29
CA SER A 363 -30.99 16.14 3.14
C SER A 363 -30.59 15.19 4.28
N ARG A 364 -29.44 15.43 4.91
CA ARG A 364 -28.98 14.70 6.10
C ARG A 364 -29.50 15.26 7.43
N GLY A 365 -30.24 16.37 7.43
CA GLY A 365 -30.75 17.02 8.64
C GLY A 365 -29.68 17.72 9.48
N TRP A 366 -28.55 18.08 8.86
CA TRP A 366 -27.40 18.72 9.48
C TRP A 366 -27.46 20.23 9.50
N LEU A 367 -28.17 20.78 8.52
CA LEU A 367 -28.56 22.17 8.38
C LEU A 367 -30.05 22.23 8.03
N SER A 368 -30.70 23.32 8.42
CA SER A 368 -31.99 23.66 7.84
C SER A 368 -31.84 24.09 6.38
N ARG A 369 -32.92 23.95 5.59
CA ARG A 369 -32.95 24.46 4.22
C ARG A 369 -32.68 25.97 4.16
N GLU A 370 -33.19 26.73 5.13
CA GLU A 370 -32.98 28.18 5.21
C GLU A 370 -31.50 28.55 5.40
N GLU A 371 -30.79 27.89 6.32
CA GLU A 371 -29.35 28.12 6.52
C GLU A 371 -28.55 27.82 5.24
N ALA A 372 -28.87 26.73 4.55
CA ALA A 372 -28.21 26.37 3.30
C ALA A 372 -28.57 27.34 2.15
N THR A 373 -29.82 27.81 2.07
CA THR A 373 -30.27 28.84 1.13
C THR A 373 -29.49 30.14 1.35
N ASP A 374 -29.33 30.57 2.59
CA ASP A 374 -28.62 31.81 2.93
C ASP A 374 -27.12 31.71 2.62
N TYR A 375 -26.49 30.57 2.89
CA TYR A 375 -25.11 30.30 2.47
C TYR A 375 -24.98 30.34 0.93
N THR A 376 -25.81 29.58 0.22
CA THR A 376 -25.75 29.47 -1.25
C THR A 376 -25.95 30.83 -1.91
N LEU A 377 -26.96 31.58 -1.46
CA LEU A 377 -27.25 32.90 -2.00
C LEU A 377 -26.10 33.89 -1.77
N LYS A 378 -25.42 33.81 -0.61
CA LYS A 378 -24.23 34.61 -0.32
C LYS A 378 -23.11 34.32 -1.32
N VAL A 379 -22.79 33.05 -1.53
CA VAL A 379 -21.72 32.63 -2.47
C VAL A 379 -22.05 33.09 -3.89
N LEU A 380 -23.26 32.78 -4.39
CA LEU A 380 -23.66 33.13 -5.75
C LEU A 380 -23.69 34.64 -6.01
N LYS A 381 -24.12 35.45 -5.02
CA LYS A 381 -24.06 36.91 -5.12
C LYS A 381 -22.64 37.41 -5.25
N ASN A 382 -21.74 36.99 -4.36
CA ASN A 382 -20.34 37.38 -4.41
C ASN A 382 -19.68 37.00 -5.75
N LEU A 383 -19.92 35.78 -6.25
CA LEU A 383 -19.41 35.34 -7.54
C LEU A 383 -20.01 36.13 -8.72
N SER A 384 -21.30 36.45 -8.65
CA SER A 384 -22.01 37.20 -9.71
C SER A 384 -21.55 38.66 -9.77
N GLU A 385 -21.36 39.29 -8.62
CA GLU A 385 -20.95 40.69 -8.48
C GLU A 385 -19.44 40.89 -8.58
N SER A 386 -18.66 39.80 -8.61
CA SER A 386 -17.21 39.84 -8.72
C SER A 386 -16.73 40.56 -10.00
N LYS A 387 -15.67 41.36 -9.88
CA LYS A 387 -15.11 42.09 -11.01
C LYS A 387 -14.41 41.12 -11.96
N GLN A 388 -14.85 41.11 -13.22
CA GLN A 388 -14.19 40.38 -14.31
C GLN A 388 -13.40 41.36 -15.18
N GLY A 389 -12.27 40.93 -15.73
CA GLY A 389 -11.50 41.71 -16.69
C GLY A 389 -10.06 41.22 -16.89
N PRO A 390 -9.39 41.70 -17.95
CA PRO A 390 -8.06 41.23 -18.36
C PRO A 390 -6.92 41.80 -17.49
N GLU A 391 -7.23 42.61 -16.47
CA GLU A 391 -6.21 43.18 -15.60
C GLU A 391 -5.50 42.10 -14.78
N ALA A 392 -4.18 42.24 -14.62
CA ALA A 392 -3.34 41.33 -13.83
C ALA A 392 -3.78 41.20 -12.36
N THR A 393 -4.34 42.27 -11.79
CA THR A 393 -4.79 42.33 -10.40
C THR A 393 -6.14 43.04 -10.29
N GLY A 394 -6.83 42.82 -9.16
CA GLY A 394 -8.10 43.49 -8.87
C GLY A 394 -9.31 42.91 -9.59
N THR A 395 -9.18 41.72 -10.17
CA THR A 395 -10.27 40.96 -10.80
C THR A 395 -10.34 39.55 -10.20
N SER A 396 -11.51 38.93 -10.29
CA SER A 396 -11.78 37.55 -9.85
C SER A 396 -11.75 36.55 -11.01
N GLY A 397 -11.69 37.06 -12.24
CA GLY A 397 -11.78 36.27 -13.44
C GLY A 397 -11.77 37.13 -14.71
N ASP A 398 -11.86 36.48 -15.87
CA ASP A 398 -12.07 37.13 -17.16
C ASP A 398 -12.90 36.21 -18.08
N HIS A 399 -13.65 36.78 -19.04
CA HIS A 399 -14.50 36.01 -19.96
C HIS A 399 -15.47 35.03 -19.27
N GLY A 400 -15.84 35.33 -18.01
CA GLY A 400 -16.68 34.49 -17.17
C GLY A 400 -15.96 33.31 -16.49
N PHE A 401 -14.71 33.04 -16.85
CA PHE A 401 -13.84 32.09 -16.13
C PHE A 401 -13.33 32.71 -14.83
N PHE A 402 -13.02 31.86 -13.85
CA PHE A 402 -12.44 32.30 -12.58
C PHE A 402 -10.97 31.88 -12.46
N TYR A 403 -10.20 32.70 -11.74
CA TYR A 403 -8.86 32.30 -11.31
C TYR A 403 -8.96 31.11 -10.36
N HIS A 404 -8.04 30.15 -10.48
CA HIS A 404 -7.94 28.97 -9.62
C HIS A 404 -8.07 29.36 -8.15
N PHE A 405 -7.26 30.35 -7.75
CA PHE A 405 -7.21 30.85 -6.39
C PHE A 405 -7.63 32.31 -6.27
N LEU A 406 -8.52 32.55 -5.31
CA LEU A 406 -8.98 33.87 -4.91
C LEU A 406 -8.63 34.13 -3.45
N ASP A 407 -8.42 35.40 -3.07
CA ASP A 407 -8.38 35.79 -1.68
C ASP A 407 -9.77 35.54 -1.04
N PRO A 408 -9.90 34.77 0.06
CA PRO A 408 -11.20 34.40 0.61
C PRO A 408 -12.06 35.60 1.05
N LYS A 409 -11.45 36.73 1.42
CA LYS A 409 -12.16 37.89 1.99
C LYS A 409 -12.63 38.86 0.93
N THR A 410 -11.87 39.00 -0.15
CA THR A 410 -12.10 39.99 -1.21
C THR A 410 -12.61 39.36 -2.49
N GLY A 411 -12.38 38.06 -2.68
CA GLY A 411 -12.71 37.34 -3.91
C GLY A 411 -11.84 37.70 -5.10
N LEU A 412 -10.72 38.41 -4.91
CA LEU A 412 -9.82 38.83 -5.99
C LEU A 412 -8.73 37.77 -6.22
N ARG A 413 -8.16 37.72 -7.43
CA ARG A 413 -7.05 36.82 -7.79
C ARG A 413 -5.94 36.85 -6.73
N GLN A 414 -5.58 35.67 -6.23
CA GLN A 414 -4.47 35.52 -5.28
C GLN A 414 -3.15 35.24 -6.02
N GLY A 415 -2.18 36.15 -5.90
CA GLY A 415 -0.89 35.99 -6.58
C GLY A 415 -1.05 36.03 -8.11
N GLU A 416 -0.29 35.18 -8.82
CA GLU A 416 -0.24 35.16 -10.30
C GLU A 416 -0.84 33.86 -10.89
N ASN A 417 -1.76 33.20 -10.17
CA ASN A 417 -2.38 31.96 -10.62
C ASN A 417 -3.26 32.15 -11.88
N GLU A 418 -3.52 31.07 -12.59
CA GLU A 418 -4.24 31.05 -13.86
C GLU A 418 -5.77 31.14 -13.71
N LEU A 419 -6.44 31.69 -14.72
CA LEU A 419 -7.80 31.29 -15.02
C LEU A 419 -7.77 29.80 -15.31
N SER A 420 -8.42 29.00 -14.47
CA SER A 420 -8.44 27.55 -14.60
C SER A 420 -9.75 27.11 -15.23
N THR A 421 -9.64 26.50 -16.41
CA THR A 421 -10.83 26.07 -17.17
C THR A 421 -11.53 24.91 -16.48
N VAL A 422 -10.77 23.94 -15.93
CA VAL A 422 -11.35 22.80 -15.21
C VAL A 422 -11.94 23.20 -13.88
N ASP A 423 -11.28 24.07 -13.10
CA ASP A 423 -11.81 24.47 -11.80
C ASP A 423 -13.08 25.30 -12.01
N THR A 424 -13.11 26.16 -13.05
CA THR A 424 -14.33 26.89 -13.41
C THR A 424 -15.46 25.90 -13.75
N ALA A 425 -15.17 24.79 -14.43
CA ALA A 425 -16.16 23.75 -14.68
C ALA A 425 -16.63 23.04 -13.40
N LEU A 426 -15.73 22.75 -12.45
CA LEU A 426 -16.09 22.17 -11.14
C LEU A 426 -16.97 23.15 -10.34
N LEU A 427 -16.65 24.44 -10.36
CA LEU A 427 -17.50 25.50 -9.80
C LEU A 427 -18.89 25.48 -10.44
N MET A 428 -18.95 25.45 -11.78
CA MET A 428 -20.21 25.44 -12.51
C MET A 428 -21.03 24.16 -12.26
N GLY A 429 -20.39 23.02 -11.99
CA GLY A 429 -21.06 21.80 -11.51
C GLY A 429 -21.85 22.04 -10.24
N GLY A 430 -21.24 22.68 -9.24
CA GLY A 430 -21.91 23.09 -8.00
C GLY A 430 -22.98 24.16 -8.20
N VAL A 431 -22.72 25.15 -9.05
CA VAL A 431 -23.68 26.23 -9.37
C VAL A 431 -24.95 25.66 -10.02
N LEU A 432 -24.81 24.78 -11.02
CA LEU A 432 -25.95 24.15 -11.67
C LEU A 432 -26.68 23.18 -10.75
N PHE A 433 -25.96 22.46 -9.89
CA PHE A 433 -26.60 21.66 -8.86
C PHE A 433 -27.47 22.52 -7.92
N ALA A 434 -26.95 23.65 -7.44
CA ALA A 434 -27.71 24.58 -6.61
C ALA A 434 -28.96 25.13 -7.34
N LYS A 435 -28.81 25.52 -8.63
CA LYS A 435 -29.96 25.92 -9.48
C LYS A 435 -31.07 24.88 -9.47
N ASN A 436 -30.70 23.61 -9.51
CA ASN A 436 -31.66 22.51 -9.63
C ASN A 436 -32.25 22.09 -8.27
N PHE A 437 -31.48 22.16 -7.18
CA PHE A 437 -31.95 21.78 -5.83
C PHE A 437 -32.89 22.81 -5.18
N TYR A 438 -32.63 24.10 -5.37
CA TYR A 438 -33.42 25.17 -4.75
C TYR A 438 -34.65 25.53 -5.61
N ASP A 439 -35.69 24.72 -5.49
CA ASP A 439 -36.93 24.75 -6.27
C ASP A 439 -38.12 25.44 -5.57
N GLY A 440 -37.92 25.98 -4.37
CA GLY A 440 -38.96 26.63 -3.58
C GLY A 440 -39.52 27.88 -4.26
N ASN A 441 -40.82 28.10 -4.09
CA ASN A 441 -41.52 29.30 -4.57
C ASN A 441 -41.37 30.47 -3.57
N ASN A 442 -40.12 30.86 -3.28
CA ASN A 442 -39.79 31.98 -2.42
C ASN A 442 -38.70 32.85 -3.06
N ALA A 443 -38.60 34.12 -2.64
CA ALA A 443 -37.72 35.09 -3.27
C ALA A 443 -36.23 34.71 -3.23
N LYS A 444 -35.76 34.10 -2.12
CA LYS A 444 -34.35 33.71 -1.97
C LYS A 444 -33.98 32.59 -2.95
N GLU A 445 -34.79 31.54 -3.03
CA GLU A 445 -34.55 30.41 -3.93
C GLU A 445 -34.75 30.78 -5.41
N THR A 446 -35.71 31.67 -5.72
CA THR A 446 -35.80 32.26 -7.07
C THR A 446 -34.52 33.01 -7.44
N GLN A 447 -33.98 33.82 -6.52
CA GLN A 447 -32.72 34.53 -6.75
C GLN A 447 -31.53 33.59 -6.93
N ILE A 448 -31.46 32.47 -6.19
CA ILE A 448 -30.45 31.43 -6.39
C ILE A 448 -30.50 30.90 -7.82
N ARG A 449 -31.68 30.51 -8.31
CA ARG A 449 -31.84 29.98 -9.67
C ARG A 449 -31.41 30.97 -10.74
N GLU A 450 -31.79 32.24 -10.59
CA GLU A 450 -31.41 33.31 -11.52
C GLU A 450 -29.90 33.57 -11.53
N LEU A 451 -29.27 33.73 -10.36
CA LEU A 451 -27.83 33.97 -10.25
C LEU A 451 -27.02 32.79 -10.79
N ALA A 452 -27.41 31.56 -10.44
CA ALA A 452 -26.74 30.36 -10.90
C ALA A 452 -26.82 30.19 -12.42
N ASP A 453 -28.00 30.41 -13.01
CA ASP A 453 -28.19 30.34 -14.46
C ASP A 453 -27.37 31.43 -15.19
N ASN A 454 -27.35 32.66 -14.66
CA ASN A 454 -26.57 33.75 -15.22
C ASN A 454 -25.05 33.53 -15.12
N LEU A 455 -24.57 32.99 -13.99
CA LEU A 455 -23.15 32.64 -13.82
C LEU A 455 -22.69 31.62 -14.85
N TYR A 456 -23.47 30.56 -15.04
CA TYR A 456 -23.14 29.53 -16.04
C TYR A 456 -23.20 30.08 -17.48
N LYS A 457 -24.21 30.89 -17.81
CA LYS A 457 -24.36 31.54 -19.12
C LYS A 457 -23.25 32.55 -19.43
N ARG A 458 -22.56 33.09 -18.42
CA ARG A 458 -21.52 34.09 -18.58
C ARG A 458 -20.20 33.51 -19.11
N VAL A 459 -19.95 32.21 -18.92
CA VAL A 459 -18.67 31.59 -19.29
C VAL A 459 -18.56 31.49 -20.82
N ASP A 460 -17.58 32.18 -21.39
CA ASP A 460 -17.30 32.18 -22.84
C ASP A 460 -16.40 30.99 -23.23
N TRP A 461 -16.95 29.78 -23.22
CA TRP A 461 -16.16 28.55 -23.42
C TRP A 461 -15.29 28.53 -24.69
N PRO A 462 -15.74 29.02 -25.87
CA PRO A 462 -14.93 29.06 -27.09
C PRO A 462 -13.70 29.95 -26.99
N TRP A 463 -13.68 30.95 -26.09
CA TRP A 463 -12.50 31.80 -25.87
C TRP A 463 -11.27 30.99 -25.46
N ALA A 464 -11.47 29.92 -24.69
CA ALA A 464 -10.39 29.03 -24.24
C ALA A 464 -9.98 27.96 -25.26
N LEU A 465 -10.56 27.93 -26.47
CA LEU A 465 -10.14 27.02 -27.53
C LEU A 465 -8.83 27.47 -28.18
N ASN A 466 -7.87 26.57 -28.26
CA ASN A 466 -6.66 26.77 -29.05
C ASN A 466 -6.93 26.61 -30.56
N SER A 467 -5.91 26.85 -31.39
CA SER A 467 -5.99 26.71 -32.85
C SER A 467 -6.28 25.27 -33.32
N GLU A 468 -5.99 24.29 -32.47
CA GLU A 468 -6.38 22.90 -32.68
C GLU A 468 -7.80 22.62 -32.21
N GLY A 469 -8.57 23.58 -31.70
CA GLY A 469 -9.93 23.33 -31.20
C GLY A 469 -9.96 22.41 -29.97
N ARG A 470 -8.91 22.43 -29.15
CA ARG A 470 -8.88 21.86 -27.79
C ARG A 470 -8.93 22.99 -26.77
N LEU A 471 -9.52 22.73 -25.61
CA LEU A 471 -9.53 23.71 -24.53
C LEU A 471 -8.15 23.80 -23.87
N SER A 472 -7.64 25.02 -23.72
CA SER A 472 -6.46 25.29 -22.89
C SER A 472 -6.74 24.90 -21.43
N MET A 473 -5.70 24.43 -20.73
CA MET A 473 -5.80 24.18 -19.29
C MET A 473 -5.89 25.48 -18.48
N GLY A 474 -5.34 26.58 -19.00
CA GLY A 474 -5.42 27.87 -18.32
C GLY A 474 -4.87 29.06 -19.09
N TRP A 475 -5.00 30.23 -18.48
CA TRP A 475 -4.56 31.51 -19.03
C TRP A 475 -4.16 32.47 -17.91
N THR A 476 -3.15 33.30 -18.13
CA THR A 476 -2.82 34.42 -17.24
C THR A 476 -2.76 35.74 -18.01
N PRO A 477 -3.12 36.88 -17.39
CA PRO A 477 -2.92 38.21 -17.96
C PRO A 477 -1.47 38.49 -18.37
N GLU A 478 -0.51 37.91 -17.64
CA GLU A 478 0.90 38.16 -17.84
C GLU A 478 1.46 37.42 -19.06
N HIS A 479 0.94 36.23 -19.37
CA HIS A 479 1.57 35.29 -20.31
C HIS A 479 0.63 34.74 -21.39
N GLY A 480 -0.67 35.02 -21.30
CA GLY A 480 -1.66 34.45 -22.19
C GLY A 480 -1.99 33.00 -21.83
N PHE A 481 -2.41 32.21 -22.83
CA PHE A 481 -2.74 30.80 -22.64
C PHE A 481 -1.48 29.98 -22.33
N ILE A 482 -1.61 29.05 -21.38
CA ILE A 482 -0.55 28.08 -21.12
C ILE A 482 -0.45 27.07 -22.27
N SER A 483 0.71 26.42 -22.41
CA SER A 483 0.97 25.51 -23.53
C SER A 483 0.22 24.18 -23.45
N SER A 484 -0.25 23.81 -22.26
CA SER A 484 -0.98 22.56 -22.04
C SER A 484 -2.47 22.69 -22.39
N ASP A 485 -3.01 21.67 -23.06
CA ASP A 485 -4.42 21.55 -23.41
C ASP A 485 -5.04 20.25 -22.87
N TRP A 486 -6.36 20.22 -22.79
CA TRP A 486 -7.10 19.07 -22.28
C TRP A 486 -7.17 17.94 -23.31
N GLN A 487 -6.63 16.78 -22.93
CA GLN A 487 -6.61 15.54 -23.71
C GLN A 487 -7.15 14.39 -22.87
N ALA A 488 -8.03 13.57 -23.45
CA ALA A 488 -8.59 12.41 -22.76
C ALA A 488 -7.54 11.31 -22.55
N TYR A 489 -7.71 10.45 -21.54
CA TYR A 489 -8.79 10.43 -20.57
C TYR A 489 -8.33 11.08 -19.25
N ASN A 490 -9.15 11.96 -18.65
CA ASN A 490 -8.86 12.63 -17.38
C ASN A 490 -10.12 13.29 -16.78
N GLU A 491 -9.95 14.12 -15.76
CA GLU A 491 -10.99 14.82 -14.99
C GLU A 491 -11.83 15.83 -15.79
N ALA A 492 -11.37 16.25 -16.99
CA ALA A 492 -11.96 17.36 -17.74
C ALA A 492 -13.23 17.01 -18.52
N GLN A 493 -13.79 15.81 -18.38
CA GLN A 493 -15.05 15.44 -19.03
C GLN A 493 -16.19 16.40 -18.65
N ILE A 494 -16.30 16.81 -17.38
CA ILE A 494 -17.28 17.80 -16.93
C ILE A 494 -17.09 19.16 -17.61
N LEU A 495 -15.83 19.59 -17.83
CA LEU A 495 -15.52 20.81 -18.57
C LEU A 495 -16.06 20.72 -20.00
N LEU A 496 -15.77 19.64 -20.72
CA LEU A 496 -16.27 19.47 -22.09
C LEU A 496 -17.80 19.44 -22.15
N LEU A 497 -18.45 18.70 -21.25
CA LEU A 497 -19.91 18.62 -21.22
C LEU A 497 -20.55 19.97 -20.89
N LEU A 498 -20.09 20.67 -19.86
CA LEU A 498 -20.60 21.99 -19.51
C LEU A 498 -20.37 23.01 -20.62
N ALA A 499 -19.21 22.97 -21.28
CA ALA A 499 -18.91 23.84 -22.39
C ALA A 499 -19.77 23.57 -23.63
N MET A 500 -20.12 22.30 -23.91
CA MET A 500 -21.03 21.92 -25.00
C MET A 500 -22.51 22.18 -24.69
N GLY A 501 -22.87 22.10 -23.42
CA GLY A 501 -24.22 22.36 -22.90
C GLY A 501 -24.58 23.84 -22.82
N SER A 502 -23.59 24.74 -22.92
CA SER A 502 -23.80 26.17 -22.76
C SER A 502 -24.81 26.71 -23.78
N PRO A 503 -25.85 27.44 -23.34
CA PRO A 503 -26.84 28.01 -24.26
C PRO A 503 -26.39 29.32 -24.91
N THR A 504 -25.30 29.93 -24.44
CA THR A 504 -24.79 31.23 -24.90
C THR A 504 -23.48 31.10 -25.65
N HIS A 505 -22.56 30.28 -25.14
CA HIS A 505 -21.20 30.11 -25.68
C HIS A 505 -20.87 28.61 -25.87
N PRO A 506 -21.62 27.83 -26.66
CA PRO A 506 -21.37 26.40 -26.78
C PRO A 506 -20.10 26.08 -27.58
N LEU A 507 -19.38 25.03 -27.15
CA LEU A 507 -18.45 24.33 -28.02
C LEU A 507 -19.17 23.53 -29.13
N PRO A 508 -18.53 23.31 -30.29
CA PRO A 508 -19.08 22.43 -31.31
C PRO A 508 -19.14 20.97 -30.83
N ALA A 509 -20.09 20.18 -31.34
CA ALA A 509 -20.25 18.77 -31.00
C ALA A 509 -18.96 17.94 -31.21
N SER A 510 -18.16 18.31 -32.21
CA SER A 510 -16.87 17.68 -32.50
C SER A 510 -15.83 17.83 -31.39
N ALA A 511 -16.03 18.71 -30.41
CA ALA A 511 -15.11 18.90 -29.29
C ALA A 511 -15.00 17.62 -28.43
N TRP A 512 -16.12 16.92 -28.21
CA TRP A 512 -16.11 15.65 -27.46
C TRP A 512 -15.30 14.57 -28.17
N ASP A 513 -15.60 14.33 -29.45
CA ASP A 513 -14.86 13.35 -30.26
C ASP A 513 -13.36 13.68 -30.33
N LYS A 514 -13.04 14.98 -30.43
CA LYS A 514 -11.65 15.43 -30.45
C LYS A 514 -10.93 15.17 -29.13
N PHE A 515 -11.58 15.47 -28.01
CA PHE A 515 -11.05 15.17 -26.67
C PHE A 515 -10.83 13.65 -26.52
N MET A 516 -11.87 12.84 -26.78
CA MET A 516 -11.81 11.39 -26.64
C MET A 516 -10.85 10.70 -27.62
N SER A 517 -10.51 11.33 -28.75
CA SER A 517 -9.55 10.78 -29.72
C SER A 517 -8.14 10.53 -29.17
N THR A 518 -7.76 11.20 -28.09
CA THR A 518 -6.45 11.00 -27.44
C THR A 518 -6.50 9.96 -26.32
N SER A 519 -7.69 9.47 -25.98
CA SER A 519 -7.85 8.47 -24.93
C SER A 519 -7.12 7.18 -25.27
N LYS A 520 -6.49 6.60 -24.25
CA LYS A 520 -5.79 5.33 -24.35
C LYS A 520 -6.52 4.28 -23.53
N VAL A 521 -6.52 3.07 -24.03
CA VAL A 521 -7.09 1.91 -23.36
C VAL A 521 -5.94 1.06 -22.87
N VAL A 522 -5.97 0.71 -21.60
CA VAL A 522 -4.95 -0.11 -20.94
C VAL A 522 -5.60 -1.32 -20.30
N GLU A 523 -4.81 -2.39 -20.15
CA GLU A 523 -5.18 -3.55 -19.35
C GLU A 523 -4.29 -3.57 -18.11
N MET A 524 -4.92 -3.46 -16.94
CA MET A 524 -4.26 -3.31 -15.65
C MET A 524 -4.82 -4.34 -14.69
N ASN A 525 -3.98 -5.26 -14.21
CA ASN A 525 -4.39 -6.31 -13.27
C ASN A 525 -5.66 -7.07 -13.73
N GLY A 526 -5.75 -7.37 -15.03
CA GLY A 526 -6.89 -8.06 -15.65
C GLY A 526 -8.12 -7.17 -15.90
N GLN A 527 -8.03 -5.87 -15.64
CA GLN A 527 -9.09 -4.90 -15.90
C GLN A 527 -8.75 -4.04 -17.11
N LYS A 528 -9.63 -4.04 -18.12
CA LYS A 528 -9.54 -3.13 -19.27
C LYS A 528 -10.24 -1.82 -18.93
N SER A 529 -9.55 -0.68 -18.98
CA SER A 529 -10.13 0.66 -18.75
C SER A 529 -9.44 1.73 -19.59
N LEU A 530 -10.03 2.92 -19.63
CA LEU A 530 -9.38 4.14 -20.09
C LEU A 530 -8.25 4.52 -19.12
N GLU A 531 -7.13 4.94 -19.68
CA GLU A 531 -5.90 5.22 -18.96
C GLU A 531 -5.94 6.59 -18.29
N PHE A 532 -5.88 6.59 -16.96
CA PHE A 532 -5.51 7.74 -16.15
C PHE A 532 -5.05 7.23 -14.78
N GLY A 533 -3.84 7.61 -14.35
CA GLY A 533 -3.18 7.02 -13.20
C GLY A 533 -3.81 7.40 -11.85
N PRO A 534 -3.90 8.69 -11.53
CA PRO A 534 -4.56 9.16 -10.30
C PRO A 534 -6.06 8.87 -10.30
N LEU A 535 -6.64 8.39 -9.20
CA LEU A 535 -8.08 8.03 -9.21
C LEU A 535 -9.03 9.22 -9.39
N PHE A 536 -8.64 10.45 -9.07
CA PHE A 536 -9.52 11.61 -9.16
C PHE A 536 -10.08 11.86 -10.56
N GLY A 537 -9.34 11.52 -11.63
CA GLY A 537 -9.82 11.65 -13.01
C GLY A 537 -10.94 10.69 -13.37
N HIS A 538 -11.13 9.64 -12.57
CA HIS A 538 -12.27 8.71 -12.65
C HIS A 538 -13.44 9.13 -11.75
N GLN A 539 -13.27 10.18 -10.94
CA GLN A 539 -14.19 10.56 -9.86
C GLN A 539 -14.80 11.95 -10.04
N TYR A 540 -13.99 13.00 -10.28
CA TYR A 540 -14.45 14.41 -10.21
C TYR A 540 -15.65 14.71 -11.09
N THR A 541 -15.61 14.30 -12.37
CA THR A 541 -16.77 14.46 -13.26
C THR A 541 -17.98 13.68 -12.74
N GLN A 542 -17.76 12.48 -12.21
CA GLN A 542 -18.82 11.59 -11.72
C GLN A 542 -19.37 11.96 -10.34
N VAL A 543 -18.85 13.02 -9.70
CA VAL A 543 -19.54 13.64 -8.56
C VAL A 543 -20.90 14.18 -9.00
N TRP A 544 -20.95 14.85 -10.15
CA TRP A 544 -22.17 15.45 -10.69
C TRP A 544 -22.79 14.65 -11.83
N MET A 545 -22.00 13.90 -12.60
CA MET A 545 -22.48 13.12 -13.74
C MET A 545 -22.77 11.67 -13.37
N ASP A 546 -23.99 11.21 -13.67
CA ASP A 546 -24.34 9.78 -13.61
C ASP A 546 -24.17 9.14 -14.99
N TYR A 547 -23.10 8.35 -15.15
CA TYR A 547 -22.83 7.65 -16.41
C TYR A 547 -23.43 6.24 -16.49
N ARG A 548 -24.18 5.78 -15.46
CA ARG A 548 -24.73 4.43 -15.47
C ARG A 548 -25.71 4.25 -16.63
N GLY A 549 -25.44 3.26 -17.47
CA GLY A 549 -26.31 2.88 -18.57
C GLY A 549 -26.28 3.81 -19.78
N ILE A 550 -25.43 4.86 -19.79
CA ILE A 550 -25.27 5.75 -20.94
C ILE A 550 -23.88 5.62 -21.56
N ASN A 551 -23.82 5.62 -22.89
CA ASN A 551 -22.54 5.41 -23.60
C ASN A 551 -22.40 6.34 -24.81
N ASP A 552 -21.24 6.97 -24.93
CA ASP A 552 -20.79 7.62 -26.15
C ASP A 552 -20.22 6.60 -27.16
N ALA A 553 -19.70 7.08 -28.30
CA ALA A 553 -19.09 6.22 -29.30
C ALA A 553 -17.82 5.48 -28.80
N THR A 554 -17.08 6.04 -27.84
CA THR A 554 -15.88 5.43 -27.27
C THR A 554 -16.26 4.23 -26.42
N ASN A 555 -17.17 4.42 -25.46
CA ASN A 555 -17.57 3.40 -24.52
C ASN A 555 -18.45 2.32 -25.15
N GLN A 556 -19.24 2.65 -26.19
CA GLN A 556 -19.90 1.65 -27.04
C GLN A 556 -18.89 0.67 -27.67
N LYS A 557 -17.70 1.15 -28.10
CA LYS A 557 -16.65 0.28 -28.64
C LYS A 557 -15.94 -0.53 -27.55
N LEU A 558 -15.85 0.00 -26.33
CA LEU A 558 -15.26 -0.71 -25.18
C LEU A 558 -16.18 -1.79 -24.63
N GLY A 559 -17.49 -1.64 -24.81
CA GLY A 559 -18.52 -2.57 -24.33
C GLY A 559 -18.93 -2.32 -22.88
N PHE A 560 -18.63 -1.14 -22.32
CA PHE A 560 -19.03 -0.75 -20.96
C PHE A 560 -19.07 0.78 -20.81
N ASP A 561 -19.91 1.29 -19.90
CA ASP A 561 -20.08 2.72 -19.63
C ASP A 561 -18.98 3.33 -18.75
N TYR A 562 -18.97 4.66 -18.58
CA TYR A 562 -17.92 5.33 -17.81
C TYR A 562 -17.99 5.04 -16.30
N PHE A 563 -19.15 4.63 -15.78
CA PHE A 563 -19.26 4.18 -14.39
C PHE A 563 -18.51 2.86 -14.20
N GLU A 564 -18.71 1.91 -15.12
CA GLU A 564 -17.97 0.66 -15.17
C GLU A 564 -16.48 0.88 -15.46
N ASN A 565 -16.12 1.86 -16.30
CA ASN A 565 -14.74 2.27 -16.50
C ASN A 565 -14.06 2.67 -15.17
N SER A 566 -14.71 3.52 -14.38
CA SER A 566 -14.19 3.97 -13.08
C SER A 566 -14.12 2.83 -12.06
N ARG A 567 -15.12 1.92 -12.04
CA ARG A 567 -15.08 0.69 -11.24
C ARG A 567 -13.85 -0.15 -11.58
N ARG A 568 -13.57 -0.35 -12.86
CA ARG A 568 -12.40 -1.13 -13.33
C ARG A 568 -11.08 -0.48 -12.93
N ALA A 569 -10.96 0.84 -13.06
CA ALA A 569 -9.78 1.57 -12.61
C ALA A 569 -9.56 1.43 -11.09
N ALA A 570 -10.62 1.55 -10.29
CA ALA A 570 -10.55 1.36 -8.83
C ALA A 570 -10.15 -0.07 -8.44
N ILE A 571 -10.73 -1.10 -9.08
CA ILE A 571 -10.35 -2.51 -8.87
C ILE A 571 -8.88 -2.74 -9.25
N ALA A 572 -8.43 -2.19 -10.38
CA ALA A 572 -7.06 -2.34 -10.84
C ALA A 572 -6.07 -1.70 -9.85
N GLN A 573 -6.37 -0.51 -9.34
CA GLN A 573 -5.52 0.18 -8.37
C GLN A 573 -5.54 -0.51 -7.00
N HIS A 574 -6.69 -1.01 -6.54
CA HIS A 574 -6.76 -1.85 -5.34
C HIS A 574 -5.87 -3.09 -5.47
N ALA A 575 -5.96 -3.80 -6.60
CA ALA A 575 -5.11 -4.96 -6.87
C ALA A 575 -3.61 -4.60 -6.93
N TYR A 576 -3.26 -3.41 -7.43
CA TYR A 576 -1.89 -2.91 -7.40
C TYR A 576 -1.41 -2.70 -5.95
N ALA A 577 -2.23 -2.09 -5.10
CA ALA A 577 -1.90 -1.89 -3.70
C ALA A 577 -1.76 -3.22 -2.94
N VAL A 578 -2.63 -4.20 -3.20
CA VAL A 578 -2.52 -5.56 -2.63
C VAL A 578 -1.26 -6.26 -3.10
N ALA A 579 -0.91 -6.15 -4.38
CA ALA A 579 0.30 -6.75 -4.93
C ALA A 579 1.58 -6.10 -4.38
N ASN A 580 1.50 -4.80 -4.05
CA ASN A 580 2.56 -3.99 -3.47
C ASN A 580 3.94 -4.22 -4.13
N PRO A 581 4.07 -4.00 -5.45
CA PRO A 581 5.28 -4.37 -6.19
C PRO A 581 6.52 -3.59 -5.73
N MET A 582 6.31 -2.41 -5.14
CA MET A 582 7.36 -1.55 -4.61
C MET A 582 7.76 -1.88 -3.16
N GLY A 583 6.98 -2.71 -2.46
CA GLY A 583 7.27 -3.15 -1.10
C GLY A 583 7.06 -2.07 -0.03
N TRP A 584 6.11 -1.16 -0.23
CA TRP A 584 5.77 -0.10 0.72
C TRP A 584 5.14 -0.65 1.98
N LYS A 585 5.45 -0.05 3.13
CA LYS A 585 4.78 -0.36 4.40
C LYS A 585 3.37 0.22 4.37
N GLY A 586 2.40 -0.56 4.84
CA GLY A 586 1.01 -0.17 4.96
C GLY A 586 0.12 -0.66 3.82
N TYR A 587 0.64 -0.77 2.59
CA TYR A 587 -0.16 -1.19 1.42
C TYR A 587 -0.77 -2.58 1.64
N SER A 588 -2.08 -2.68 1.49
CA SER A 588 -2.83 -3.92 1.69
C SER A 588 -4.20 -3.87 1.03
N ALA A 589 -5.01 -4.92 1.21
CA ALA A 589 -6.41 -4.91 0.78
C ALA A 589 -7.28 -3.88 1.53
N LEU A 590 -6.83 -3.37 2.68
CA LEU A 590 -7.55 -2.39 3.50
C LEU A 590 -6.91 -1.01 3.48
N ASP A 591 -5.70 -0.88 2.92
CA ASP A 591 -4.92 0.35 2.84
C ASP A 591 -4.44 0.54 1.41
N TRP A 592 -5.22 1.31 0.66
CA TRP A 592 -5.02 1.57 -0.77
C TRP A 592 -5.62 2.93 -1.13
N GLY A 593 -5.29 3.43 -2.31
CA GLY A 593 -5.78 4.70 -2.81
C GLY A 593 -4.63 5.63 -3.19
N LEU A 594 -4.42 5.80 -4.49
CA LEU A 594 -3.41 6.64 -5.11
C LEU A 594 -4.11 7.67 -5.99
N THR A 595 -3.88 8.94 -5.67
CA THR A 595 -4.34 10.08 -6.42
C THR A 595 -3.42 11.26 -6.18
N ALA A 596 -3.66 12.39 -6.84
CA ALA A 596 -2.97 13.63 -6.53
C ALA A 596 -3.29 14.04 -5.08
N SER A 597 -2.26 14.22 -4.28
CA SER A 597 -2.38 14.55 -2.85
C SER A 597 -1.08 15.15 -2.34
N ASP A 598 -1.12 15.65 -1.12
CA ASP A 598 0.07 15.92 -0.33
C ASP A 598 0.82 14.64 0.03
N GLY A 599 2.00 14.84 0.61
CA GLY A 599 2.96 13.82 0.95
C GLY A 599 4.03 14.36 1.89
N PRO A 600 4.95 13.50 2.37
CA PRO A 600 5.86 13.82 3.46
C PRO A 600 6.83 15.00 3.23
N GLY A 601 6.95 15.46 1.97
CA GLY A 601 7.83 16.56 1.56
C GLY A 601 8.87 16.12 0.55
N ASP A 602 9.54 17.09 -0.08
CA ASP A 602 10.61 16.85 -1.07
C ASP A 602 11.92 16.44 -0.38
N VAL A 603 11.97 15.18 0.05
CA VAL A 603 13.05 14.62 0.86
C VAL A 603 13.42 13.21 0.37
N VAL A 604 14.73 12.94 0.33
CA VAL A 604 15.25 11.58 0.16
C VAL A 604 15.56 10.97 1.52
N LYS A 605 14.97 9.81 1.82
CA LYS A 605 15.21 9.08 3.07
C LYS A 605 15.68 7.66 2.78
N ASN A 606 16.63 7.17 3.57
CA ASN A 606 17.03 5.77 3.51
C ASN A 606 15.99 4.91 4.23
N ILE A 607 15.23 4.14 3.46
CA ILE A 607 14.25 3.15 3.93
C ILE A 607 14.82 1.77 3.66
N ASP A 608 15.04 0.99 4.72
CA ASP A 608 15.51 -0.39 4.64
C ASP A 608 16.76 -0.55 3.72
N GLY A 609 17.70 0.40 3.82
CA GLY A 609 18.96 0.42 3.07
C GLY A 609 18.86 0.97 1.65
N LYS A 610 17.69 1.44 1.20
CA LYS A 610 17.48 2.04 -0.12
C LYS A 610 17.13 3.53 -0.01
N PRO A 611 17.72 4.41 -0.84
CA PRO A 611 17.25 5.78 -0.95
C PRO A 611 15.86 5.79 -1.60
N VAL A 612 14.88 6.38 -0.90
CA VAL A 612 13.53 6.61 -1.40
C VAL A 612 13.31 8.11 -1.45
N GLU A 613 12.87 8.60 -2.61
CA GLU A 613 12.45 9.97 -2.80
C GLU A 613 10.96 10.09 -2.46
N PHE A 614 10.66 10.92 -1.48
CA PHE A 614 9.30 11.35 -1.16
C PHE A 614 9.07 12.73 -1.75
N LYS A 615 7.82 13.03 -2.07
CA LYS A 615 7.39 14.32 -2.59
C LYS A 615 6.45 15.02 -1.62
N SER A 616 6.41 16.35 -1.71
CA SER A 616 5.36 17.17 -1.09
C SER A 616 4.02 16.89 -1.78
N TYR A 617 3.58 17.74 -2.71
CA TYR A 617 2.40 17.49 -3.53
C TYR A 617 2.79 16.75 -4.81
N ASN A 618 2.10 15.66 -5.16
CA ASN A 618 2.40 14.91 -6.38
C ASN A 618 1.18 14.15 -6.91
N ALA A 619 1.07 14.03 -8.24
CA ALA A 619 0.00 13.31 -8.92
C ALA A 619 0.22 11.78 -8.88
N ARG A 620 0.07 11.18 -7.70
CA ARG A 620 0.29 9.74 -7.50
C ARG A 620 -0.79 8.91 -8.16
N GLY A 621 -0.46 7.71 -8.62
CA GLY A 621 -1.45 6.89 -9.32
C GLY A 621 -0.91 5.59 -9.92
N PHE A 622 -1.81 4.86 -10.53
CA PHE A 622 -1.51 3.66 -11.32
C PHE A 622 -2.54 3.54 -12.46
N PRO A 623 -2.10 3.37 -13.72
CA PRO A 623 -0.75 3.06 -14.18
C PRO A 623 0.03 4.35 -14.52
N ASN A 624 1.32 4.19 -14.85
CA ASN A 624 2.14 5.25 -15.46
C ASN A 624 2.16 6.60 -14.70
N ALA A 625 2.05 6.53 -13.38
CA ALA A 625 2.13 7.65 -12.46
C ALA A 625 3.06 7.28 -11.29
N PRO A 626 3.63 8.27 -10.58
CA PRO A 626 4.53 8.01 -9.46
C PRO A 626 3.81 7.35 -8.28
N ASP A 627 4.57 6.57 -7.54
CA ASP A 627 4.17 5.95 -6.28
C ASP A 627 5.38 5.99 -5.33
N ASP A 628 5.27 6.73 -4.23
CA ASP A 628 6.26 6.86 -3.16
C ASP A 628 5.76 6.26 -1.82
N GLY A 629 4.74 5.39 -1.88
CA GLY A 629 4.15 4.74 -0.71
C GLY A 629 3.16 5.61 0.07
N THR A 630 2.80 6.79 -0.44
CA THR A 630 1.78 7.66 0.16
C THR A 630 0.39 7.25 -0.31
N ILE A 631 -0.53 7.08 0.65
CA ILE A 631 -1.93 6.72 0.43
C ILE A 631 -2.79 7.95 0.70
N ALA A 632 -3.72 8.23 -0.20
CA ALA A 632 -4.66 9.34 -0.11
C ALA A 632 -6.08 8.80 0.11
N PRO A 633 -6.73 9.08 1.26
CA PRO A 633 -8.06 8.55 1.57
C PRO A 633 -9.12 8.85 0.52
N THR A 634 -9.08 10.02 -0.15
CA THR A 634 -10.07 10.40 -1.17
C THR A 634 -10.12 9.41 -2.34
N ALA A 635 -8.98 8.85 -2.74
CA ALA A 635 -8.89 7.90 -3.84
C ALA A 635 -9.76 6.65 -3.59
N ALA A 636 -9.67 6.04 -2.41
CA ALA A 636 -10.50 4.89 -2.07
C ALA A 636 -11.92 5.32 -1.66
N ALA A 637 -12.05 6.30 -0.75
CA ALA A 637 -13.34 6.68 -0.16
C ALA A 637 -14.33 7.24 -1.21
N SER A 638 -13.86 8.05 -2.16
CA SER A 638 -14.70 8.59 -3.24
C SER A 638 -15.04 7.55 -4.30
N SER A 639 -14.39 6.37 -4.29
CA SER A 639 -14.74 5.23 -5.12
C SER A 639 -15.89 4.39 -4.53
N LEU A 640 -16.48 4.79 -3.40
CA LEU A 640 -17.55 4.05 -2.71
C LEU A 640 -18.72 3.65 -3.63
N PRO A 641 -19.24 4.51 -4.53
CA PRO A 641 -20.30 4.08 -5.44
C PRO A 641 -19.86 3.02 -6.44
N PHE A 642 -18.58 3.03 -6.84
CA PHE A 642 -18.05 2.16 -7.86
C PHE A 642 -17.72 0.77 -7.33
N VAL A 643 -17.09 0.70 -6.14
CA VAL A 643 -16.55 -0.54 -5.53
C VAL A 643 -16.86 -0.61 -4.03
N PRO A 644 -18.14 -0.57 -3.62
CA PRO A 644 -18.51 -0.54 -2.20
C PRO A 644 -17.98 -1.73 -1.40
N GLU A 645 -17.83 -2.89 -2.04
CA GLU A 645 -17.28 -4.11 -1.44
C GLU A 645 -15.80 -4.01 -1.07
N LEU A 646 -15.05 -3.09 -1.68
CA LEU A 646 -13.65 -2.81 -1.34
C LEU A 646 -13.56 -1.62 -0.37
N VAL A 647 -14.42 -0.61 -0.57
CA VAL A 647 -14.34 0.65 0.18
C VAL A 647 -14.91 0.52 1.58
N LEU A 648 -16.05 -0.15 1.80
CA LEU A 648 -16.65 -0.27 3.13
C LEU A 648 -15.71 -0.94 4.15
N PRO A 649 -15.02 -2.06 3.84
CA PRO A 649 -14.02 -2.62 4.73
C PRO A 649 -12.82 -1.69 4.98
N THR A 650 -12.36 -0.97 3.96
CA THR A 650 -11.28 0.03 4.09
C THR A 650 -11.67 1.16 5.02
N LEU A 651 -12.87 1.73 4.89
CA LEU A 651 -13.35 2.78 5.79
C LEU A 651 -13.46 2.26 7.23
N LYS A 652 -13.95 1.04 7.42
CA LYS A 652 -14.05 0.41 8.74
C LYS A 652 -12.67 0.25 9.38
N HIS A 653 -11.70 -0.27 8.62
CA HIS A 653 -10.28 -0.36 9.05
C HIS A 653 -9.72 1.01 9.44
N TRP A 654 -9.89 2.03 8.60
CA TRP A 654 -9.39 3.37 8.91
C TRP A 654 -10.00 3.96 10.17
N THR A 655 -11.31 3.83 10.35
CA THR A 655 -11.99 4.38 11.54
C THR A 655 -11.66 3.64 12.84
N ASN A 656 -11.30 2.36 12.78
CA ASN A 656 -11.01 1.55 13.97
C ASN A 656 -9.52 1.48 14.29
N ASP A 657 -8.71 1.28 13.26
CA ASP A 657 -7.30 0.88 13.36
C ASP A 657 -6.33 1.99 12.93
N ARG A 658 -6.84 3.07 12.30
CA ARG A 658 -6.07 4.29 11.94
C ARG A 658 -6.75 5.59 12.41
N PRO A 659 -7.08 5.74 13.71
CA PRO A 659 -7.76 6.95 14.17
C PRO A 659 -6.95 8.23 13.93
N GLU A 660 -5.63 8.16 13.70
CA GLU A 660 -4.81 9.35 13.47
C GLU A 660 -5.09 10.03 12.12
N ILE A 661 -5.64 9.30 11.14
CA ILE A 661 -5.99 9.88 9.84
C ILE A 661 -7.41 10.45 9.83
N VAL A 662 -8.17 10.31 10.92
CA VAL A 662 -9.55 10.82 11.04
C VAL A 662 -9.55 12.06 11.92
N GLY A 663 -9.74 13.22 11.30
CA GLY A 663 -9.81 14.52 11.94
C GLY A 663 -11.24 15.07 12.08
N PRO A 664 -11.40 16.23 12.73
CA PRO A 664 -12.69 16.91 12.86
C PRO A 664 -13.27 17.38 11.51
N LEU A 665 -12.41 17.58 10.51
CA LEU A 665 -12.79 18.01 9.16
C LEU A 665 -12.88 16.86 8.16
N GLY A 666 -12.85 15.60 8.62
CA GLY A 666 -12.82 14.43 7.74
C GLY A 666 -11.49 13.69 7.79
N PHE A 667 -11.20 12.91 6.75
CA PHE A 667 -9.90 12.26 6.65
C PHE A 667 -8.81 13.30 6.35
N GLN A 668 -7.63 13.14 6.95
CA GLN A 668 -6.43 13.88 6.54
C GLN A 668 -6.12 13.59 5.07
N ASP A 669 -5.44 14.53 4.40
CA ASP A 669 -5.21 14.47 2.95
C ASP A 669 -4.50 13.18 2.51
N ALA A 670 -3.46 12.80 3.26
CA ALA A 670 -2.66 11.63 2.96
C ALA A 670 -1.96 11.06 4.20
N PHE A 671 -1.49 9.82 4.09
CA PHE A 671 -0.62 9.19 5.07
C PHE A 671 0.41 8.26 4.40
N ASN A 672 1.53 8.03 5.06
CA ASN A 672 2.64 7.22 4.55
C ASN A 672 3.32 6.44 5.69
N PRO A 673 2.95 5.16 5.90
CA PRO A 673 3.57 4.29 6.89
C PRO A 673 5.03 3.93 6.59
N THR A 674 5.47 4.07 5.33
CA THR A 674 6.86 3.85 4.94
C THR A 674 7.76 4.98 5.44
N PHE A 675 7.28 6.23 5.33
CA PHE A 675 8.05 7.41 5.71
C PHE A 675 8.38 7.42 7.20
N ASP A 676 7.43 7.05 8.07
CA ASP A 676 7.65 6.94 9.51
C ASP A 676 7.07 5.65 10.07
N ALA A 677 7.86 4.58 10.12
CA ALA A 677 7.41 3.29 10.65
C ALA A 677 7.24 3.25 12.18
N THR A 678 7.41 4.38 12.90
CA THR A 678 7.24 4.41 14.37
C THR A 678 5.78 4.48 14.81
N LYS A 679 4.86 4.83 13.90
CA LYS A 679 3.42 4.93 14.15
C LYS A 679 2.64 4.02 13.19
N PRO A 680 1.44 3.55 13.55
CA PRO A 680 0.63 2.70 12.67
C PRO A 680 0.35 3.32 11.30
N SER A 681 -0.01 4.61 11.28
CA SER A 681 -0.27 5.42 10.08
C SER A 681 0.96 6.12 9.51
N GLY A 682 2.09 5.99 10.21
CA GLY A 682 3.34 6.69 9.96
C GLY A 682 3.22 8.19 9.84
N TRP A 683 3.71 8.75 8.74
CA TRP A 683 3.48 10.17 8.45
C TRP A 683 2.01 10.35 8.10
N VAL A 684 1.37 11.34 8.67
CA VAL A 684 -0.01 11.72 8.37
C VAL A 684 0.01 13.21 8.11
N ASP A 685 -0.68 13.64 7.06
CA ASP A 685 -0.85 15.06 6.81
C ASP A 685 -1.53 15.74 8.00
N LYS A 686 -1.16 17.01 8.21
CA LYS A 686 -1.80 17.87 9.21
C LYS A 686 -2.91 18.71 8.60
N GLU A 687 -3.03 18.68 7.28
CA GLU A 687 -3.96 19.47 6.51
C GLU A 687 -4.97 18.60 5.77
N THR A 688 -6.06 19.24 5.36
CA THR A 688 -7.12 18.68 4.52
C THR A 688 -7.36 19.61 3.35
N LEU A 689 -7.59 19.05 2.15
CA LEU A 689 -7.81 19.80 0.92
C LEU A 689 -9.27 19.74 0.48
N GLY A 690 -9.84 20.87 0.07
CA GLY A 690 -11.27 20.95 -0.29
C GLY A 690 -11.63 20.07 -1.49
N ILE A 691 -10.70 19.93 -2.45
CA ILE A 691 -10.85 19.07 -3.64
C ILE A 691 -10.79 17.58 -3.31
N ASP A 692 -10.30 17.22 -2.13
CA ASP A 692 -10.22 15.84 -1.64
C ASP A 692 -11.38 15.54 -0.69
N GLN A 693 -11.79 16.50 0.14
CA GLN A 693 -12.95 16.36 1.03
C GLN A 693 -14.28 16.31 0.27
N GLY A 694 -14.42 17.11 -0.78
CA GLY A 694 -15.65 17.25 -1.57
C GLY A 694 -16.13 15.95 -2.19
N PRO A 695 -15.28 15.28 -3.00
CA PRO A 695 -15.61 13.98 -3.59
C PRO A 695 -15.99 12.93 -2.54
N ILE A 696 -15.32 12.86 -1.38
CA ILE A 696 -15.67 11.88 -0.33
C ILE A 696 -17.10 12.13 0.16
N LEU A 697 -17.42 13.38 0.50
CA LEU A 697 -18.74 13.78 0.97
C LEU A 697 -19.84 13.44 -0.04
N LEU A 698 -19.64 13.87 -1.29
CA LEU A 698 -20.66 13.86 -2.32
C LEU A 698 -20.83 12.47 -2.96
N MET A 699 -19.74 11.72 -3.15
CA MET A 699 -19.82 10.34 -3.61
C MET A 699 -20.41 9.42 -2.54
N THR A 700 -20.18 9.71 -1.26
CA THR A 700 -20.91 9.02 -0.18
C THR A 700 -22.42 9.27 -0.28
N GLU A 701 -22.85 10.50 -0.58
CA GLU A 701 -24.27 10.77 -0.77
C GLU A 701 -24.85 10.08 -2.01
N ASN A 702 -24.11 10.13 -3.13
CA ASN A 702 -24.52 9.45 -4.35
C ASN A 702 -24.66 7.93 -4.17
N PHE A 703 -23.77 7.30 -3.40
CA PHE A 703 -23.90 5.90 -3.04
C PHE A 703 -25.15 5.62 -2.19
N ARG A 704 -25.46 6.48 -1.21
CA ARG A 704 -26.56 6.28 -0.26
C ARG A 704 -27.94 6.51 -0.89
N THR A 705 -28.08 7.59 -1.66
CA THR A 705 -29.39 8.09 -2.13
C THR A 705 -29.40 8.45 -3.61
N GLY A 706 -28.23 8.58 -4.25
CA GLY A 706 -28.11 9.10 -5.60
C GLY A 706 -28.47 10.59 -5.71
N MET A 707 -28.53 11.34 -4.61
CA MET A 707 -29.08 12.70 -4.59
C MET A 707 -28.43 13.64 -5.62
N VAL A 708 -27.09 13.70 -5.68
CA VAL A 708 -26.40 14.64 -6.59
C VAL A 708 -26.69 14.27 -8.04
N TRP A 709 -26.56 12.98 -8.35
CA TRP A 709 -26.89 12.42 -9.66
C TRP A 709 -28.34 12.67 -10.09
N ASN A 710 -29.31 12.39 -9.22
CA ASN A 710 -30.73 12.55 -9.53
C ASN A 710 -31.06 14.02 -9.83
N GLN A 711 -30.44 14.95 -9.09
CA GLN A 711 -30.64 16.37 -9.30
C GLN A 711 -30.03 16.85 -10.63
N MET A 712 -28.82 16.38 -10.96
CA MET A 712 -28.09 16.78 -12.16
C MET A 712 -28.62 16.13 -13.43
N LYS A 713 -29.17 14.90 -13.34
CA LYS A 713 -29.80 14.19 -14.46
C LYS A 713 -30.98 14.96 -15.06
N GLY A 714 -31.65 15.78 -14.26
CA GLY A 714 -32.74 16.66 -14.70
C GLY A 714 -32.28 17.98 -15.33
N ASP A 715 -30.98 18.29 -15.32
CA ASP A 715 -30.48 19.55 -15.86
C ASP A 715 -30.59 19.58 -17.41
N PRO A 716 -31.26 20.58 -17.98
CA PRO A 716 -31.45 20.66 -19.43
C PRO A 716 -30.16 20.91 -20.20
N TYR A 717 -29.17 21.63 -19.62
CA TYR A 717 -27.91 21.94 -20.29
C TYR A 717 -27.02 20.69 -20.38
N LEU A 718 -26.94 19.91 -19.29
CA LEU A 718 -26.20 18.66 -19.29
C LEU A 718 -26.85 17.60 -20.17
N THR A 719 -28.19 17.51 -20.17
CA THR A 719 -28.92 16.60 -21.07
C THR A 719 -28.62 16.92 -22.53
N GLU A 720 -28.62 18.20 -22.90
CA GLU A 720 -28.27 18.64 -24.25
C GLU A 720 -26.81 18.39 -24.58
N ALA A 721 -25.89 18.61 -23.63
CA ALA A 721 -24.47 18.31 -23.79
C ALA A 721 -24.23 16.82 -24.09
N LEU A 722 -24.83 15.93 -23.32
CA LEU A 722 -24.73 14.47 -23.50
C LEU A 722 -25.23 14.05 -24.89
N LYS A 723 -26.36 14.60 -25.34
CA LYS A 723 -26.88 14.34 -26.70
C LYS A 723 -25.91 14.83 -27.78
N LYS A 724 -25.36 16.04 -27.65
CA LYS A 724 -24.36 16.59 -28.58
C LYS A 724 -23.07 15.76 -28.60
N ALA A 725 -22.66 15.23 -27.45
CA ALA A 725 -21.51 14.33 -27.31
C ALA A 725 -21.80 12.89 -27.80
N GLY A 726 -23.02 12.60 -28.27
CA GLY A 726 -23.38 11.31 -28.86
C GLY A 726 -23.69 10.20 -27.84
N PHE A 727 -23.92 10.56 -26.57
CA PHE A 727 -24.39 9.61 -25.56
C PHE A 727 -25.81 9.12 -25.89
N LYS A 728 -26.06 7.84 -25.62
CA LYS A 728 -27.36 7.18 -25.78
C LYS A 728 -27.85 6.58 -24.49
#